data_AF-A0AAD4LRB4-F1
#
_entry.id   AF-A0AAD4LRB4-F1
#
_cell.length_a   1.000
_cell.length_b   1.000
_cell.length_c   1.000
_cell.angle_alpha   90.00
_cell.angle_beta   90.00
_cell.angle_gamma   90.00
#
_symmetry.space_group_name_H-M   'P 1'
#
loop_
_entity.id
_entity.type
_entity.pdbx_description
1 polymer ?
#
loop_
_entity_poly.entity_id
_entity_poly.type
_entity_poly.pdbx_seq_one_letter_code
_entity_poly.pdbx_strand_id
1 'polypeptide(L)'
;MPFKLSATLRAHSADVRAVVSPSDNLILSASRDSSAISWIKPPGSSFSPANTFRASPRFINSVAYIPPTPEAPQGYIVTGGQDSIINIWLIEPSREEPLYTLLGHSDNVCALHVGGSGTIISGSWDRSAKVWTRFQLVHDLVGHTQSVWAVIAMEGDDYLTGSADKTIKLWRQHKCLRTYHGHKDAVRCLSLLTDIGFASGSNDSEITIWTFEGDVVHSFSAHTSFVYSMCTFPNGDGASGGEDRSLRIWRDGECLQTIVHPAISVWSVSAMPNGDIVTGASDGVVRIFSEAEKRWASPEDLKAFDDLVASQALPAQQVGDIKKSDLPGPEALGVPGSKPGEVKMIQNGSITEAHQWDNTSHQWQKIGEVVDAVGSGRRQLHDGKEYDYVFDVDIQDGVPPLKLPYNANENPFSAAQRFLEKNDLPLSYVDQVVQFIEKNTGGVNLGGNEEFVDPFTGTTRYRPPGSTSSVPPTSAYSDPYPADSRHISTGSSAITPPVSSSSSSFSDPFTGPSRYVPGSTSTMSQPSALAVSVIPTVGPKERLHEDYSYALQSKALSFKQANVSAMQGKLYQFDQALRSEISTSALAMYPDEIGHLEEAFTFLSKSIAGKSPTVKLTSAHVETVVQMLNRWPASQRFPVIDLARLLSGFCADLIDNNRFFDALFQAAELSIDNGTSSSSKAKETNVLLVLRTVANAFQEGTKTGDSAWIEKIFGILGGVPYDKFTRGQRLALSTVLFK
;
A
#
# COMPACT_ATOMS: atom_id res chain seq x y z
N MET A 1 -5.95 26.75 27.13
CA MET A 1 -6.84 27.33 26.10
C MET A 1 -7.11 26.26 25.07
N PRO A 2 -8.26 26.23 24.37
CA PRO A 2 -8.48 25.22 23.35
C PRO A 2 -7.58 25.49 22.14
N PHE A 3 -7.11 24.42 21.50
CA PHE A 3 -6.49 24.48 20.19
C PHE A 3 -7.53 24.89 19.15
N LYS A 4 -7.21 25.87 18.30
CA LYS A 4 -8.02 26.27 17.15
C LYS A 4 -7.18 26.35 15.90
N LEU A 5 -7.82 26.32 14.73
CA LEU A 5 -7.14 26.44 13.45
C LEU A 5 -6.29 27.72 13.44
N SER A 6 -5.03 27.56 13.08
CA SER A 6 -4.05 28.63 12.89
C SER A 6 -3.79 28.87 11.40
N ALA A 7 -3.63 27.80 10.62
CA ALA A 7 -3.41 27.90 9.18
C ALA A 7 -3.89 26.65 8.44
N THR A 8 -4.23 26.83 7.17
CA THR A 8 -4.53 25.75 6.21
C THR A 8 -3.58 25.86 5.03
N LEU A 9 -2.82 24.80 4.74
CA LEU A 9 -1.83 24.77 3.66
C LEU A 9 -2.29 23.81 2.56
N ARG A 10 -2.41 24.33 1.33
CA ARG A 10 -2.94 23.60 0.17
C ARG A 10 -1.92 23.62 -0.95
N ALA A 11 -1.43 22.44 -1.32
CA ALA A 11 -0.55 22.23 -2.48
C ALA A 11 -0.57 20.79 -2.96
N HIS A 12 -0.88 19.83 -2.06
CA HIS A 12 -1.06 18.44 -2.43
C HIS A 12 -2.41 18.19 -3.11
N SER A 13 -2.44 17.23 -4.04
CA SER A 13 -3.66 16.83 -4.77
C SER A 13 -4.23 15.49 -4.32
N ALA A 14 -3.60 14.82 -3.36
CA ALA A 14 -4.03 13.57 -2.74
C ALA A 14 -3.58 13.52 -1.27
N ASP A 15 -3.98 12.49 -0.54
CA ASP A 15 -3.71 12.29 0.89
C ASP A 15 -2.32 12.76 1.34
N VAL A 16 -2.27 13.59 2.37
CA VAL A 16 -1.02 13.90 3.07
C VAL A 16 -0.76 12.79 4.08
N ARG A 17 0.23 11.94 3.79
CA ARG A 17 0.51 10.70 4.53
C ARG A 17 1.42 10.88 5.73
N ALA A 18 2.34 11.84 5.65
CA ALA A 18 3.27 12.14 6.73
C ALA A 18 3.51 13.64 6.80
N VAL A 19 3.61 14.17 8.03
CA VAL A 19 4.07 15.54 8.31
C VAL A 19 5.16 15.50 9.38
N VAL A 20 6.14 16.40 9.27
CA VAL A 20 7.16 16.63 10.29
C VAL A 20 7.37 18.13 10.44
N SER A 21 7.48 18.63 11.67
CA SER A 21 7.64 20.05 11.98
C SER A 21 8.92 20.29 12.80
N PRO A 22 10.11 20.26 12.16
CA PRO A 22 11.39 20.35 12.86
C PRO A 22 11.66 21.70 13.51
N SER A 23 10.95 22.76 13.10
CA SER A 23 11.01 24.08 13.73
C SER A 23 9.68 24.81 13.58
N ASP A 24 9.56 25.97 14.22
CA ASP A 24 8.39 26.84 14.10
C ASP A 24 8.23 27.47 12.70
N ASN A 25 9.25 27.34 11.85
CA ASN A 25 9.32 27.97 10.54
C ASN A 25 9.47 26.99 9.38
N LEU A 26 9.55 25.69 9.65
CA LEU A 26 9.69 24.63 8.65
C LEU A 26 8.73 23.50 8.95
N ILE A 27 7.92 23.15 7.95
CA ILE A 27 7.11 21.92 7.93
C ILE A 27 7.51 21.12 6.70
N LEU A 28 7.55 19.81 6.84
CA LEU A 28 7.67 18.86 5.74
C LEU A 28 6.37 18.08 5.62
N SER A 29 5.90 17.84 4.41
CA SER A 29 4.77 16.95 4.15
C SER A 29 5.11 15.97 3.03
N ALA A 30 4.53 14.77 3.06
CA ALA A 30 4.60 13.78 2.00
C ALA A 30 3.20 13.31 1.61
N SER A 31 2.99 13.09 0.31
CA SER A 31 1.67 12.76 -0.23
C SER A 31 1.68 11.62 -1.25
N ARG A 32 0.51 11.01 -1.40
CA ARG A 32 0.19 10.08 -2.49
C ARG A 32 0.17 10.72 -3.88
N ASP A 33 0.19 12.04 -3.97
CA ASP A 33 0.36 12.73 -5.26
C ASP A 33 1.78 12.62 -5.83
N SER A 34 2.64 11.78 -5.22
CA SER A 34 4.05 11.52 -5.50
C SER A 34 5.01 12.65 -5.14
N SER A 35 4.58 13.62 -4.33
CA SER A 35 5.44 14.71 -3.88
C SER A 35 5.62 14.76 -2.36
N ALA A 36 6.78 15.26 -1.96
CA ALA A 36 6.99 15.84 -0.65
C ALA A 36 7.20 17.35 -0.80
N ILE A 37 6.76 18.14 0.16
CA ILE A 37 6.84 19.61 0.11
C ILE A 37 7.49 20.11 1.39
N SER A 38 8.42 21.06 1.25
CA SER A 38 8.89 21.88 2.37
C SER A 38 8.10 23.18 2.40
N TRP A 39 7.47 23.49 3.53
CA TRP A 39 6.75 24.71 3.79
C TRP A 39 7.60 25.61 4.68
N ILE A 40 7.89 26.82 4.22
CA ILE A 40 8.71 27.79 4.95
C ILE A 40 7.82 28.92 5.42
N LYS A 41 8.00 29.35 6.66
CA LYS A 41 7.40 30.56 7.22
C LYS A 41 8.47 31.62 7.42
N PRO A 42 8.57 32.62 6.53
CA PRO A 42 9.43 33.77 6.75
C PRO A 42 8.99 34.57 7.99
N PRO A 43 9.92 35.32 8.64
CA PRO A 43 9.57 36.19 9.76
C PRO A 43 8.44 37.15 9.40
N GLY A 44 7.38 37.18 10.21
CA GLY A 44 6.22 38.06 10.00
C GLY A 44 5.28 37.63 8.86
N SER A 45 5.47 36.45 8.27
CA SER A 45 4.66 35.92 7.18
C SER A 45 3.91 34.64 7.59
N SER A 46 3.08 34.14 6.66
CA SER A 46 2.45 32.82 6.71
C SER A 46 3.33 31.76 6.04
N PHE A 47 3.06 30.49 6.35
CA PHE A 47 3.68 29.36 5.64
C PHE A 47 3.31 29.37 4.16
N SER A 48 4.30 29.12 3.30
CA SER A 48 4.11 28.91 1.87
C SER A 48 4.95 27.73 1.39
N PRO A 49 4.52 27.00 0.34
CA PRO A 49 5.35 25.94 -0.24
C PRO A 49 6.64 26.57 -0.82
N ALA A 50 7.79 26.01 -0.46
CA ALA A 50 9.10 26.49 -0.89
C ALA A 50 9.73 25.56 -1.94
N ASN A 51 9.77 24.26 -1.67
CA ASN A 51 10.33 23.26 -2.57
C ASN A 51 9.42 22.02 -2.64
N THR A 52 9.40 21.39 -3.81
CA THR A 52 8.66 20.16 -4.08
C THR A 52 9.64 19.07 -4.52
N PHE A 53 9.67 17.96 -3.80
CA PHE A 53 10.58 16.85 -4.01
C PHE A 53 9.83 15.67 -4.61
N ARG A 54 10.29 15.18 -5.77
CA ARG A 54 9.63 14.12 -6.53
C ARG A 54 10.67 13.29 -7.29
N ALA A 55 11.04 12.13 -6.74
CA ALA A 55 11.98 11.21 -7.39
C ALA A 55 11.30 10.28 -8.41
N SER A 56 10.02 9.95 -8.21
CA SER A 56 9.30 9.00 -9.04
C SER A 56 7.80 9.33 -9.04
N PRO A 57 6.99 8.79 -9.97
CA PRO A 57 5.53 8.99 -9.99
C PRO A 57 4.79 8.10 -8.96
N ARG A 58 5.50 7.59 -7.95
CA ARG A 58 4.95 6.67 -6.94
C ARG A 58 4.64 7.43 -5.66
N PHE A 59 3.75 6.86 -4.85
CA PHE A 59 3.32 7.49 -3.61
C PHE A 59 4.49 7.68 -2.65
N ILE A 60 4.58 8.85 -2.03
CA ILE A 60 5.48 9.08 -0.90
C ILE A 60 4.65 8.93 0.37
N ASN A 61 5.02 7.96 1.21
CA ASN A 61 4.25 7.59 2.39
C ASN A 61 4.84 8.17 3.67
N SER A 62 6.15 8.42 3.70
CA SER A 62 6.86 8.87 4.89
C SER A 62 7.86 9.97 4.55
N VAL A 63 8.05 10.89 5.50
CA VAL A 63 9.04 11.97 5.42
C VAL A 63 9.72 12.12 6.78
N ALA A 64 11.01 12.44 6.78
CA ALA A 64 11.77 12.78 7.99
C ALA A 64 12.77 13.91 7.71
N TYR A 65 13.25 14.53 8.79
CA TYR A 65 14.20 15.64 8.75
C TYR A 65 15.52 15.24 9.39
N ILE A 66 16.64 15.53 8.71
CA ILE A 66 17.98 15.48 9.31
C ILE A 66 18.42 16.92 9.58
N PRO A 67 18.81 17.28 10.82
CA PRO A 67 19.29 18.61 11.16
C PRO A 67 20.48 19.08 10.31
N PRO A 68 20.79 20.38 10.33
CA PRO A 68 21.91 20.94 9.59
C PRO A 68 23.25 20.26 9.91
N THR A 69 24.04 20.06 8.86
CA THR A 69 25.42 19.58 8.91
C THR A 69 26.33 20.57 8.17
N PRO A 70 27.67 20.51 8.35
CA PRO A 70 28.58 21.34 7.56
C PRO A 70 28.37 21.19 6.04
N GLU A 71 28.00 19.99 5.57
CA GLU A 71 27.74 19.68 4.16
C GLU A 71 26.31 20.04 3.70
N ALA A 72 25.36 20.18 4.62
CA ALA A 72 23.99 20.58 4.38
C ALA A 72 23.51 21.59 5.44
N PRO A 73 23.78 22.89 5.25
CA PRO A 73 23.55 23.92 6.28
C PRO A 73 22.08 24.18 6.60
N GLN A 74 21.14 23.68 5.79
CA GLN A 74 19.70 23.71 6.07
C GLN A 74 19.14 22.36 6.52
N GLY A 75 19.96 21.31 6.52
CA GLY A 75 19.57 19.93 6.78
C GLY A 75 19.10 19.19 5.52
N TYR A 76 18.66 17.95 5.75
CA TYR A 76 18.16 17.07 4.70
C TYR A 76 16.69 16.72 4.91
N ILE A 77 16.01 16.45 3.80
CA ILE A 77 14.73 15.76 3.78
C ILE A 77 14.96 14.31 3.37
N VAL A 78 14.35 13.40 4.12
CA VAL A 78 14.34 11.97 3.83
C VAL A 78 12.93 11.60 3.40
N THR A 79 12.75 10.99 2.23
CA THR A 79 11.45 10.51 1.75
C THR A 79 11.47 9.02 1.53
N GLY A 80 10.37 8.33 1.87
CA GLY A 80 10.19 6.90 1.65
C GLY A 80 8.78 6.61 1.13
N GLY A 81 8.67 5.68 0.18
CA GLY A 81 7.42 5.46 -0.52
C GLY A 81 7.23 4.08 -1.14
N GLN A 82 6.23 4.01 -2.03
CA GLN A 82 5.79 2.79 -2.69
C GLN A 82 6.85 2.17 -3.61
N ASP A 83 7.84 2.94 -4.04
CA ASP A 83 8.95 2.48 -4.88
C ASP A 83 10.04 1.70 -4.12
N SER A 84 9.83 1.41 -2.83
CA SER A 84 10.76 0.70 -1.93
C SER A 84 12.11 1.40 -1.74
N ILE A 85 12.21 2.67 -2.12
CA ILE A 85 13.43 3.47 -2.12
C ILE A 85 13.32 4.57 -1.07
N ILE A 86 14.44 4.91 -0.45
CA ILE A 86 14.57 6.08 0.41
C ILE A 86 15.41 7.12 -0.31
N ASN A 87 14.90 8.34 -0.45
CA ASN A 87 15.59 9.44 -1.12
C ASN A 87 15.95 10.54 -0.15
N ILE A 88 17.18 11.06 -0.25
CA ILE A 88 17.73 12.12 0.58
C ILE A 88 17.92 13.37 -0.27
N TRP A 89 17.35 14.49 0.17
CA TRP A 89 17.35 15.76 -0.55
C TRP A 89 17.99 16.84 0.32
N LEU A 90 18.73 17.75 -0.32
CA LEU A 90 19.02 19.03 0.32
C LEU A 90 17.72 19.85 0.33
N ILE A 91 17.46 20.54 1.44
CA ILE A 91 16.31 21.46 1.51
C ILE A 91 16.50 22.60 0.51
N GLU A 92 17.70 23.18 0.47
CA GLU A 92 18.12 24.17 -0.53
C GLU A 92 19.61 24.02 -0.82
N PRO A 93 20.07 24.25 -2.08
CA PRO A 93 19.28 24.72 -3.23
C PRO A 93 18.38 23.63 -3.83
N SER A 94 17.28 24.05 -4.46
CA SER A 94 16.32 23.17 -5.14
C SER A 94 17.01 22.27 -6.17
N ARG A 95 16.66 20.98 -6.18
CA ARG A 95 17.19 19.97 -7.10
C ARG A 95 16.04 19.14 -7.68
N GLU A 96 16.18 18.78 -8.95
CA GLU A 96 15.25 17.84 -9.60
C GLU A 96 15.45 16.40 -9.11
N GLU A 97 16.67 16.06 -8.71
CA GLU A 97 17.07 14.72 -8.30
C GLU A 97 17.54 14.66 -6.83
N PRO A 98 17.33 13.53 -6.15
CA PRO A 98 17.82 13.34 -4.79
C PRO A 98 19.35 13.35 -4.75
N LEU A 99 19.92 13.85 -3.66
CA LEU A 99 21.36 13.82 -3.43
C LEU A 99 21.87 12.41 -3.15
N TYR A 100 21.09 11.62 -2.41
CA TYR A 100 21.37 10.20 -2.16
C TYR A 100 20.10 9.37 -2.30
N THR A 101 20.30 8.12 -2.70
CA THR A 101 19.24 7.12 -2.80
C THR A 101 19.69 5.88 -2.03
N LEU A 102 18.95 5.51 -0.99
CA LEU A 102 19.25 4.36 -0.16
C LEU A 102 18.43 3.16 -0.65
N LEU A 103 19.14 2.14 -1.13
CA LEU A 103 18.58 0.91 -1.66
C LEU A 103 18.72 -0.21 -0.63
N GLY A 104 17.65 -0.96 -0.38
CA GLY A 104 17.73 -2.14 0.48
C GLY A 104 16.39 -2.78 0.81
N HIS A 105 15.32 -1.99 0.93
CA HIS A 105 13.98 -2.54 1.10
C HIS A 105 13.47 -3.19 -0.20
N SER A 106 12.66 -4.23 -0.05
CA SER A 106 12.07 -4.97 -1.20
C SER A 106 10.58 -4.69 -1.41
N ASP A 107 9.99 -3.85 -0.56
CA ASP A 107 8.60 -3.42 -0.63
C ASP A 107 8.46 -2.00 -0.06
N ASN A 108 7.24 -1.44 -0.11
CA ASN A 108 6.87 -0.09 0.30
C ASN A 108 7.52 0.36 1.62
N VAL A 109 8.20 1.50 1.61
CA VAL A 109 8.73 2.16 2.81
C VAL A 109 7.67 3.09 3.37
N CYS A 110 7.06 2.68 4.47
CA CYS A 110 5.89 3.36 5.04
C CYS A 110 6.17 4.11 6.35
N ALA A 111 7.35 3.92 6.96
CA ALA A 111 7.71 4.61 8.18
C ALA A 111 9.18 5.06 8.13
N LEU A 112 9.44 6.27 8.61
CA LEU A 112 10.77 6.85 8.72
C LEU A 112 10.89 7.61 10.04
N HIS A 113 12.06 7.52 10.67
CA HIS A 113 12.43 8.35 11.81
C HIS A 113 13.93 8.67 11.77
N VAL A 114 14.32 9.84 12.27
CA VAL A 114 15.72 10.27 12.37
C VAL A 114 16.05 10.51 13.85
N GLY A 115 17.09 9.83 14.35
CA GLY A 115 17.62 10.01 15.71
C GLY A 115 18.69 11.12 15.77
N GLY A 116 19.12 11.48 16.99
CA GLY A 116 19.97 12.65 17.27
C GLY A 116 21.33 12.68 16.55
N SER A 117 21.88 11.53 16.17
CA SER A 117 23.14 11.42 15.41
C SER A 117 22.97 11.50 13.88
N GLY A 118 21.78 11.81 13.38
CA GLY A 118 21.43 11.70 11.95
C GLY A 118 21.22 10.25 11.49
N THR A 119 21.08 9.31 12.42
CA THR A 119 20.74 7.91 12.13
C THR A 119 19.31 7.84 11.64
N ILE A 120 19.10 7.26 10.46
CA ILE A 120 17.79 7.04 9.86
C ILE A 120 17.36 5.62 10.21
N ILE A 121 16.11 5.43 10.62
CA ILE A 121 15.46 4.12 10.63
C ILE A 121 14.27 4.13 9.67
N SER A 122 14.12 3.07 8.91
CA SER A 122 13.03 2.87 7.94
C SER A 122 12.28 1.58 8.22
N GLY A 123 10.94 1.63 8.17
CA GLY A 123 10.06 0.46 8.26
C GLY A 123 9.37 0.18 6.93
N SER A 124 9.25 -1.10 6.57
CA SER A 124 8.72 -1.52 5.27
C SER A 124 7.72 -2.67 5.37
N TRP A 125 6.93 -2.82 4.30
CA TRP A 125 6.05 -3.97 4.09
C TRP A 125 6.80 -5.27 3.81
N ASP A 126 8.11 -5.20 3.57
CA ASP A 126 8.96 -6.39 3.47
C ASP A 126 9.17 -7.11 4.81
N ARG A 127 8.57 -6.59 5.90
CA ARG A 127 8.58 -7.12 7.28
C ARG A 127 9.88 -6.86 8.03
N SER A 128 10.74 -6.00 7.48
CA SER A 128 11.97 -5.54 8.12
C SER A 128 11.91 -4.05 8.44
N ALA A 129 12.73 -3.65 9.40
CA ALA A 129 13.21 -2.29 9.47
C ALA A 129 14.71 -2.24 9.16
N LYS A 130 15.19 -1.11 8.66
CA LYS A 130 16.60 -0.91 8.33
C LYS A 130 17.12 0.36 8.98
N VAL A 131 18.35 0.28 9.47
CA VAL A 131 19.04 1.40 10.12
C VAL A 131 20.16 1.87 9.22
N TRP A 132 20.23 3.18 9.02
CA TRP A 132 21.18 3.83 8.14
C TRP A 132 21.94 4.92 8.90
N THR A 133 23.26 4.90 8.80
CA THR A 133 24.14 5.92 9.38
C THR A 133 25.06 6.43 8.28
N ARG A 134 25.22 7.76 8.17
CA ARG A 134 25.98 8.36 7.05
C ARG A 134 25.51 7.84 5.69
N PHE A 135 24.19 7.67 5.54
CA PHE A 135 23.54 7.15 4.33
C PHE A 135 23.98 5.73 3.93
N GLN A 136 24.55 4.96 4.84
CA GLN A 136 24.91 3.54 4.64
C GLN A 136 24.06 2.64 5.53
N LEU A 137 23.63 1.50 5.00
CA LEU A 137 22.94 0.47 5.78
C LEU A 137 23.90 -0.08 6.84
N VAL A 138 23.53 0.01 8.11
CA VAL A 138 24.32 -0.53 9.23
C VAL A 138 23.67 -1.75 9.87
N HIS A 139 22.34 -1.77 9.95
CA HIS A 139 21.61 -2.90 10.55
C HIS A 139 20.35 -3.25 9.75
N ASP A 140 20.10 -4.56 9.67
CA ASP A 140 18.84 -5.15 9.21
C ASP A 140 18.09 -5.70 10.42
N LEU A 141 16.94 -5.12 10.72
CA LEU A 141 16.10 -5.50 11.87
C LEU A 141 15.05 -6.49 11.39
N VAL A 142 15.45 -7.76 11.31
CA VAL A 142 14.60 -8.87 10.84
C VAL A 142 14.06 -9.64 12.04
N GLY A 143 12.74 -9.77 12.11
CA GLY A 143 12.08 -10.57 13.16
C GLY A 143 10.58 -10.34 13.31
N HIS A 144 10.03 -9.28 12.71
CA HIS A 144 8.57 -9.15 12.56
C HIS A 144 8.05 -10.13 11.52
N THR A 145 6.79 -10.55 11.69
CA THR A 145 6.14 -11.52 10.78
C THR A 145 5.27 -10.83 9.73
N GLN A 146 5.02 -9.53 9.90
CA GLN A 146 4.26 -8.69 8.98
C GLN A 146 4.92 -7.31 8.85
N SER A 147 4.33 -6.44 8.03
CA SER A 147 4.81 -5.09 7.72
C SER A 147 5.18 -4.29 8.97
N VAL A 148 6.27 -3.52 8.90
CA VAL A 148 6.70 -2.62 9.97
C VAL A 148 6.16 -1.22 9.70
N TRP A 149 5.23 -0.77 10.53
CA TRP A 149 4.44 0.46 10.30
C TRP A 149 4.83 1.63 11.19
N ALA A 150 5.57 1.38 12.27
CA ALA A 150 6.14 2.42 13.11
C ALA A 150 7.61 2.12 13.41
N VAL A 151 8.44 3.16 13.44
CA VAL A 151 9.86 3.06 13.76
C VAL A 151 10.30 4.26 14.60
N ILE A 152 11.18 4.03 15.57
CA ILE A 152 11.86 5.09 16.32
C ILE A 152 13.34 4.71 16.46
N ALA A 153 14.20 5.68 16.13
CA ALA A 153 15.61 5.63 16.49
C ALA A 153 15.80 6.38 17.81
N MET A 154 16.33 5.69 18.82
CA MET A 154 16.60 6.26 20.14
C MET A 154 18.08 6.65 20.24
N GLU A 155 18.49 7.14 21.41
CA GLU A 155 19.90 7.45 21.67
C GLU A 155 20.78 6.19 21.61
N GLY A 156 21.95 6.31 20.99
CA GLY A 156 22.87 5.19 20.77
C GLY A 156 22.41 4.22 19.66
N ASP A 157 22.51 2.92 19.94
CA ASP A 157 22.21 1.83 18.99
C ASP A 157 20.86 1.13 19.29
N ASP A 158 19.96 1.78 20.03
CA ASP A 158 18.67 1.20 20.39
C ASP A 158 17.53 1.70 19.49
N TYR A 159 16.62 0.80 19.09
CA TYR A 159 15.54 1.09 18.16
C TYR A 159 14.22 0.45 18.60
N LEU A 160 13.11 1.11 18.31
CA LEU A 160 11.76 0.53 18.46
C LEU A 160 11.09 0.36 17.11
N THR A 161 10.38 -0.75 16.93
CA THR A 161 9.56 -1.02 15.74
C THR A 161 8.19 -1.53 16.13
N GLY A 162 7.14 -1.01 15.50
CA GLY A 162 5.75 -1.47 15.64
C GLY A 162 5.25 -2.05 14.32
N SER A 163 4.47 -3.13 14.37
CA SER A 163 4.13 -3.91 13.18
C SER A 163 2.65 -4.28 13.09
N ALA A 164 2.23 -4.59 11.86
CA ALA A 164 0.96 -5.25 11.56
C ALA A 164 0.84 -6.65 12.20
N ASP A 165 1.94 -7.24 12.66
CA ASP A 165 1.91 -8.46 13.46
C ASP A 165 1.44 -8.27 14.90
N LYS A 166 0.98 -7.05 15.24
CA LYS A 166 0.42 -6.65 16.54
C LYS A 166 1.46 -6.54 17.65
N THR A 167 2.74 -6.73 17.32
CA THR A 167 3.83 -6.65 18.28
C THR A 167 4.66 -5.38 18.09
N ILE A 168 5.35 -5.03 19.17
CA ILE A 168 6.39 -4.01 19.17
C ILE A 168 7.69 -4.72 19.51
N LYS A 169 8.81 -4.32 18.92
CA LYS A 169 10.13 -4.88 19.24
C LYS A 169 11.11 -3.78 19.62
N LEU A 170 11.84 -4.04 20.70
CA LEU A 170 13.02 -3.27 21.10
C LEU A 170 14.25 -3.99 20.56
N TRP A 171 15.10 -3.22 19.89
CA TRP A 171 16.33 -3.67 19.27
C TRP A 171 17.51 -2.96 19.89
N ARG A 172 18.64 -3.65 19.97
CA ARG A 172 19.97 -3.05 20.13
C ARG A 172 20.82 -3.54 18.98
N GLN A 173 21.31 -2.62 18.17
CA GLN A 173 21.91 -2.93 16.88
C GLN A 173 20.91 -3.76 16.05
N HIS A 174 21.30 -4.96 15.60
CA HIS A 174 20.43 -5.89 14.87
C HIS A 174 19.73 -6.92 15.77
N LYS A 175 19.94 -6.90 17.09
CA LYS A 175 19.43 -7.92 18.00
C LYS A 175 18.11 -7.47 18.62
N CYS A 176 17.06 -8.29 18.48
CA CYS A 176 15.81 -8.08 19.21
C CYS A 176 16.05 -8.40 20.69
N LEU A 177 16.00 -7.38 21.54
CA LEU A 177 16.11 -7.52 22.99
C LEU A 177 14.79 -7.93 23.63
N ARG A 178 13.68 -7.41 23.09
CA ARG A 178 12.34 -7.63 23.65
C ARG A 178 11.28 -7.57 22.58
N THR A 179 10.21 -8.35 22.77
CA THR A 179 8.96 -8.26 22.01
C THR A 179 7.82 -7.97 22.98
N TYR A 180 7.13 -6.86 22.77
CA TYR A 180 5.98 -6.44 23.57
C TYR A 180 4.70 -6.97 22.92
N HIS A 181 3.85 -7.59 23.74
CA HIS A 181 2.57 -8.15 23.35
C HIS A 181 1.47 -7.47 24.16
N GLY A 182 0.35 -7.11 23.52
CA GLY A 182 -0.83 -6.57 24.22
C GLY A 182 -1.84 -5.91 23.30
N HIS A 183 -1.38 -5.27 22.21
CA HIS A 183 -2.29 -4.78 21.17
C HIS A 183 -3.05 -5.94 20.50
N LYS A 184 -4.32 -5.69 20.18
CA LYS A 184 -5.22 -6.68 19.56
C LYS A 184 -5.20 -6.61 18.04
N ASP A 185 -4.63 -5.54 17.50
CA ASP A 185 -4.48 -5.31 16.06
C ASP A 185 -3.15 -4.58 15.76
N ALA A 186 -2.94 -4.21 14.50
CA ALA A 186 -1.73 -3.64 13.96
C ALA A 186 -1.30 -2.35 14.66
N VAL A 187 -0.02 -2.28 15.06
CA VAL A 187 0.58 -1.10 15.67
C VAL A 187 0.99 -0.12 14.59
N ARG A 188 0.46 1.11 14.64
CA ARG A 188 0.59 2.14 13.60
C ARG A 188 1.55 3.26 13.95
N CYS A 189 1.65 3.61 15.23
CA CYS A 189 2.50 4.70 15.66
C CYS A 189 3.13 4.41 17.03
N LEU A 190 4.26 5.04 17.25
CA LEU A 190 5.04 4.97 18.48
C LEU A 190 5.44 6.40 18.88
N SER A 191 5.61 6.65 20.17
CA SER A 191 6.21 7.88 20.67
C SER A 191 7.01 7.62 21.95
N LEU A 192 8.16 8.28 22.12
CA LEU A 192 8.95 8.16 23.35
C LEU A 192 8.35 9.02 24.46
N LEU A 193 8.43 8.50 25.68
CA LEU A 193 8.03 9.19 26.92
C LEU A 193 9.22 9.20 27.86
N THR A 194 9.84 10.37 28.01
CA THR A 194 11.16 10.55 28.64
C THR A 194 11.29 9.95 30.04
N ASP A 195 10.20 9.87 30.81
CA ASP A 195 10.19 9.41 32.20
C ASP A 195 9.57 8.02 32.43
N ILE A 196 9.07 7.37 31.37
CA ILE A 196 8.31 6.11 31.49
C ILE A 196 8.83 5.03 30.55
N GLY A 197 8.95 5.36 29.27
CA GLY A 197 9.19 4.37 28.22
C GLY A 197 8.68 4.88 26.88
N PHE A 198 7.58 4.29 26.40
CA PHE A 198 6.98 4.69 25.12
C PHE A 198 5.46 4.50 25.10
N ALA A 199 4.81 5.25 24.23
CA ALA A 199 3.41 5.06 23.85
C ALA A 199 3.33 4.36 22.49
N SER A 200 2.24 3.62 22.28
CA SER A 200 1.91 3.02 20.99
C SER A 200 0.43 3.17 20.67
N GLY A 201 0.11 3.39 19.39
CA GLY A 201 -1.26 3.49 18.89
C GLY A 201 -1.53 2.43 17.84
N SER A 202 -2.75 1.91 17.82
CA SER A 202 -3.09 0.70 17.09
C SER A 202 -4.45 0.78 16.38
N ASN A 203 -4.67 -0.17 15.48
CA ASN A 203 -5.96 -0.42 14.86
C ASN A 203 -7.03 -0.96 15.81
N ASP A 204 -6.66 -1.38 17.01
CA ASP A 204 -7.61 -1.71 18.07
C ASP A 204 -8.25 -0.48 18.73
N SER A 205 -7.97 0.72 18.21
CA SER A 205 -8.46 2.01 18.68
C SER A 205 -7.91 2.44 20.04
N GLU A 206 -6.92 1.72 20.58
CA GLU A 206 -6.29 2.04 21.85
C GLU A 206 -4.94 2.74 21.66
N ILE A 207 -4.59 3.56 22.66
CA ILE A 207 -3.22 3.95 22.93
C ILE A 207 -2.79 3.23 24.20
N THR A 208 -1.62 2.60 24.16
CA THR A 208 -1.03 1.89 25.28
C THR A 208 0.32 2.50 25.65
N ILE A 209 0.56 2.66 26.95
CA ILE A 209 1.77 3.20 27.55
C ILE A 209 2.56 2.06 28.17
N TRP A 210 3.85 1.97 27.82
CA TRP A 210 4.73 0.86 28.16
C TRP A 210 5.97 1.37 28.89
N THR A 211 6.46 0.54 29.81
CA THR A 211 7.86 0.60 30.26
C THR A 211 8.75 -0.11 29.24
N PHE A 212 10.05 0.19 29.22
CA PHE A 212 11.02 -0.58 28.40
C PHE A 212 11.21 -2.02 28.92
N GLU A 213 10.83 -2.26 30.17
CA GLU A 213 10.75 -3.56 30.82
C GLU A 213 9.52 -4.36 30.37
N GLY A 214 8.64 -3.76 29.59
CA GLY A 214 7.49 -4.41 28.94
C GLY A 214 6.23 -4.48 29.78
N ASP A 215 6.18 -3.73 30.88
CA ASP A 215 4.96 -3.56 31.65
C ASP A 215 4.04 -2.55 30.95
N VAL A 216 2.75 -2.86 30.92
CA VAL A 216 1.73 -1.89 30.51
C VAL A 216 1.41 -1.01 31.70
N VAL A 217 1.77 0.27 31.60
CA VAL A 217 1.49 1.29 32.62
C VAL A 217 0.04 1.72 32.53
N HIS A 218 -0.44 1.94 31.32
CA HIS A 218 -1.81 2.39 31.06
C HIS A 218 -2.25 1.98 29.65
N SER A 219 -3.55 1.70 29.47
CA SER A 219 -4.16 1.56 28.15
C SER A 219 -5.52 2.25 28.18
N PHE A 220 -5.82 3.00 27.13
CA PHE A 220 -7.07 3.74 27.04
C PHE A 220 -7.56 3.80 25.59
N SER A 221 -8.88 3.88 25.45
CA SER A 221 -9.53 4.02 24.16
C SER A 221 -9.33 5.42 23.62
N ALA A 222 -8.43 5.57 22.66
CA ALA A 222 -8.01 6.86 22.16
C ALA A 222 -8.97 7.41 21.12
N HIS A 223 -9.32 6.58 20.12
CA HIS A 223 -10.19 6.96 19.02
C HIS A 223 -11.38 6.01 18.93
N THR A 224 -12.38 6.37 18.12
CA THR A 224 -13.49 5.44 17.81
C THR A 224 -13.16 4.52 16.65
N SER A 225 -12.05 4.75 15.96
CA SER A 225 -11.51 3.91 14.90
C SER A 225 -9.98 3.84 15.02
N PHE A 226 -9.28 3.52 13.95
CA PHE A 226 -7.82 3.32 13.96
C PHE A 226 -7.06 4.56 14.42
N VAL A 227 -6.02 4.36 15.23
CA VAL A 227 -5.06 5.40 15.62
C VAL A 227 -3.90 5.34 14.62
N TYR A 228 -3.68 6.40 13.83
CA TYR A 228 -2.62 6.38 12.80
C TYR A 228 -1.33 7.05 13.23
N SER A 229 -1.43 8.09 14.06
CA SER A 229 -0.27 8.91 14.40
C SER A 229 -0.45 9.53 15.77
N MET A 230 0.66 9.77 16.44
CA MET A 230 0.72 10.44 17.72
C MET A 230 2.00 11.27 17.83
N CYS A 231 1.95 12.32 18.64
CA CYS A 231 3.12 13.07 19.05
C CYS A 231 3.01 13.44 20.53
N THR A 232 4.15 13.65 21.17
CA THR A 232 4.27 14.14 22.53
C THR A 232 4.74 15.59 22.51
N PHE A 233 4.27 16.36 23.47
CA PHE A 233 4.68 17.74 23.70
C PHE A 233 5.78 17.78 24.77
N PRO A 234 6.62 18.84 24.80
CA PRO A 234 7.66 18.97 25.82
C PRO A 234 7.14 19.00 27.26
N ASN A 235 5.87 19.33 27.48
CA ASN A 235 5.23 19.35 28.80
C ASN A 235 4.66 17.99 29.23
N GLY A 236 4.79 16.94 28.41
CA GLY A 236 4.27 15.59 28.70
C GLY A 236 2.84 15.32 28.19
N ASP A 237 2.12 16.36 27.76
CA ASP A 237 0.85 16.18 27.04
C ASP A 237 1.10 15.56 25.65
N GLY A 238 0.06 15.15 24.94
CA GLY A 238 0.21 14.60 23.59
C GLY A 238 -0.97 14.87 22.67
N ALA A 239 -0.82 14.50 21.40
CA ALA A 239 -1.89 14.53 20.44
C ALA A 239 -1.90 13.27 19.57
N SER A 240 -3.08 12.89 19.07
CA SER A 240 -3.23 11.74 18.17
C SER A 240 -4.23 12.01 17.05
N GLY A 241 -3.97 11.41 15.88
CA GLY A 241 -4.81 11.46 14.70
C GLY A 241 -5.34 10.07 14.35
N GLY A 242 -6.60 10.00 13.94
CA GLY A 242 -7.26 8.73 13.63
C GLY A 242 -8.12 8.72 12.36
N GLU A 243 -8.61 7.53 12.04
CA GLU A 243 -9.60 7.28 10.98
C GLU A 243 -10.99 7.82 11.34
N ASP A 244 -11.24 8.17 12.60
CA ASP A 244 -12.49 8.80 13.05
C ASP A 244 -12.56 10.30 12.73
N ARG A 245 -11.77 10.76 11.74
CA ARG A 245 -11.65 12.15 11.29
C ARG A 245 -11.15 13.11 12.36
N SER A 246 -10.65 12.62 13.49
CA SER A 246 -10.33 13.48 14.63
C SER A 246 -8.85 13.61 14.92
N LEU A 247 -8.47 14.83 15.31
CA LEU A 247 -7.30 15.13 16.11
C LEU A 247 -7.74 15.20 17.57
N ARG A 248 -7.09 14.45 18.46
CA ARG A 248 -7.38 14.45 19.90
C ARG A 248 -6.17 14.91 20.70
N ILE A 249 -6.43 15.70 21.74
CA ILE A 249 -5.41 16.24 22.64
C ILE A 249 -5.53 15.53 23.98
N TRP A 250 -4.40 15.09 24.52
CA TRP A 250 -4.33 14.20 25.67
C TRP A 250 -3.51 14.78 26.79
N ARG A 251 -3.96 14.54 28.01
CA ARG A 251 -3.20 14.75 29.25
C ARG A 251 -3.53 13.63 30.22
N ASP A 252 -2.50 12.98 30.75
CA ASP A 252 -2.65 11.92 31.76
C ASP A 252 -3.66 10.80 31.37
N GLY A 253 -3.74 10.47 30.07
CA GLY A 253 -4.68 9.48 29.53
C GLY A 253 -6.10 9.99 29.27
N GLU A 254 -6.40 11.24 29.61
CA GLU A 254 -7.70 11.88 29.36
C GLU A 254 -7.69 12.74 28.10
N CYS A 255 -8.77 12.64 27.31
CA CYS A 255 -8.96 13.45 26.11
C CYS A 255 -9.45 14.85 26.50
N LEU A 256 -8.54 15.84 26.49
CA LEU A 256 -8.85 17.24 26.79
C LEU A 256 -9.67 17.93 25.70
N GLN A 257 -9.42 17.55 24.44
CA GLN A 257 -10.08 18.19 23.30
C GLN A 257 -10.14 17.23 22.12
N THR A 258 -11.24 17.29 21.38
CA THR A 258 -11.40 16.64 20.07
C THR A 258 -11.65 17.70 19.01
N ILE A 259 -10.85 17.69 17.95
CA ILE A 259 -10.99 18.56 16.78
C ILE A 259 -11.33 17.68 15.60
N VAL A 260 -12.49 17.92 14.97
CA VAL A 260 -12.94 17.15 13.81
C VAL A 260 -12.40 17.81 12.53
N HIS A 261 -11.87 16.99 11.64
CA HIS A 261 -11.38 17.41 10.34
C HIS A 261 -12.45 17.19 9.27
N PRO A 262 -12.48 18.04 8.23
CA PRO A 262 -13.27 17.80 7.03
C PRO A 262 -12.49 16.87 6.08
N ALA A 263 -12.13 15.70 6.60
CA ALA A 263 -11.39 14.65 5.93
C ALA A 263 -11.80 13.29 6.53
N ILE A 264 -11.59 12.20 5.80
CA ILE A 264 -11.89 10.83 6.28
C ILE A 264 -10.87 10.41 7.35
N SER A 265 -9.60 10.75 7.15
CA SER A 265 -8.54 10.30 8.03
C SER A 265 -7.58 11.44 8.37
N VAL A 266 -7.17 11.50 9.63
CA VAL A 266 -5.99 12.28 10.05
C VAL A 266 -4.81 11.32 10.08
N TRP A 267 -4.03 11.30 9.00
CA TRP A 267 -2.95 10.33 8.77
C TRP A 267 -1.73 10.55 9.64
N SER A 268 -1.39 11.82 9.88
CA SER A 268 -0.13 12.17 10.54
C SER A 268 -0.31 13.41 11.40
N VAL A 269 0.32 13.40 12.58
CA VAL A 269 0.33 14.49 13.55
C VAL A 269 1.78 14.76 13.97
N SER A 270 2.17 16.02 14.03
CA SER A 270 3.50 16.46 14.47
C SER A 270 3.39 17.68 15.37
N ALA A 271 4.15 17.71 16.47
CA ALA A 271 4.23 18.85 17.37
C ALA A 271 5.33 19.83 16.89
N MET A 272 5.03 21.12 16.86
CA MET A 272 6.02 22.18 16.72
C MET A 272 6.68 22.50 18.07
N PRO A 273 7.94 22.99 18.08
CA PRO A 273 8.60 23.46 19.30
C PRO A 273 7.79 24.52 20.07
N ASN A 274 7.05 25.38 19.39
CA ASN A 274 6.17 26.39 19.98
C ASN A 274 4.80 25.86 20.50
N GLY A 275 4.61 24.54 20.53
CA GLY A 275 3.40 23.87 21.00
C GLY A 275 2.27 23.75 19.99
N ASP A 276 2.39 24.30 18.78
CA ASP A 276 1.37 24.12 17.73
C ASP A 276 1.39 22.70 17.18
N ILE A 277 0.26 22.27 16.63
CA ILE A 277 0.07 20.92 16.09
C ILE A 277 -0.12 21.01 14.60
N VAL A 278 0.68 20.23 13.85
CA VAL A 278 0.55 20.06 12.41
C VAL A 278 -0.08 18.73 12.11
N THR A 279 -1.06 18.71 11.21
CA THR A 279 -1.73 17.48 10.76
C THR A 279 -1.67 17.34 9.26
N GLY A 280 -1.46 16.13 8.76
CA GLY A 280 -1.72 15.72 7.38
C GLY A 280 -2.97 14.85 7.30
N ALA A 281 -3.88 15.14 6.37
CA ALA A 281 -5.17 14.47 6.27
C ALA A 281 -5.46 13.92 4.87
N SER A 282 -6.49 13.06 4.78
CA SER A 282 -6.88 12.36 3.55
C SER A 282 -7.40 13.28 2.44
N ASP A 283 -7.78 14.51 2.76
CA ASP A 283 -8.24 15.53 1.80
C ASP A 283 -7.10 16.27 1.09
N GLY A 284 -5.84 15.84 1.31
CA GLY A 284 -4.66 16.46 0.70
C GLY A 284 -4.24 17.79 1.33
N VAL A 285 -4.72 18.07 2.55
CA VAL A 285 -4.49 19.36 3.21
C VAL A 285 -3.63 19.18 4.46
N VAL A 286 -2.67 20.08 4.63
CA VAL A 286 -1.94 20.25 5.90
C VAL A 286 -2.63 21.34 6.71
N ARG A 287 -2.90 21.09 7.99
CA ARG A 287 -3.50 22.07 8.92
C ARG A 287 -2.61 22.29 10.12
N ILE A 288 -2.63 23.50 10.65
CA ILE A 288 -1.92 23.89 11.87
C ILE A 288 -2.95 24.33 12.91
N PHE A 289 -2.84 23.85 14.14
CA PHE A 289 -3.69 24.24 15.26
C PHE A 289 -2.85 24.83 16.39
N SER A 290 -3.35 25.90 17.01
CA SER A 290 -2.66 26.60 18.09
C SER A 290 -3.55 26.80 19.31
N GLU A 291 -3.00 26.63 20.50
CA GLU A 291 -3.64 27.06 21.75
C GLU A 291 -3.48 28.57 22.02
N ALA A 292 -2.56 29.24 21.31
CA ALA A 292 -2.29 30.65 21.51
C ALA A 292 -3.21 31.50 20.62
N GLU A 293 -4.11 32.26 21.25
CA GLU A 293 -5.12 33.09 20.59
C GLU A 293 -4.54 34.04 19.52
N LYS A 294 -3.37 34.61 19.77
CA LYS A 294 -2.65 35.49 18.82
C LYS A 294 -2.25 34.80 17.50
N ARG A 295 -2.27 33.47 17.44
CA ARG A 295 -1.92 32.66 16.27
C ARG A 295 -3.14 31.99 15.64
N TRP A 296 -4.33 32.18 16.19
CA TRP A 296 -5.53 31.67 15.56
C TRP A 296 -5.72 32.31 14.19
N ALA A 297 -6.32 31.54 13.28
CA ALA A 297 -6.73 32.03 11.99
C ALA A 297 -7.78 33.16 12.15
N SER A 298 -8.03 33.88 11.06
CA SER A 298 -9.06 34.91 11.06
C SER A 298 -10.43 34.33 11.46
N PRO A 299 -11.35 35.13 12.03
CA PRO A 299 -12.72 34.67 12.30
C PRO A 299 -13.41 34.09 11.06
N GLU A 300 -13.11 34.64 9.88
CA GLU A 300 -13.60 34.17 8.60
C GLU A 300 -13.07 32.77 8.26
N ASP A 301 -11.78 32.51 8.44
CA ASP A 301 -11.17 31.21 8.17
C ASP A 301 -11.60 30.14 9.18
N LEU A 302 -11.75 30.52 10.45
CA LEU A 302 -12.30 29.64 11.49
C LEU A 302 -13.72 29.22 11.13
N LYS A 303 -14.57 30.19 10.75
CA LYS A 303 -15.93 29.91 10.31
C LYS A 303 -15.95 29.03 9.06
N ALA A 304 -15.09 29.29 8.08
CA ALA A 304 -15.00 28.49 6.87
C ALA A 304 -14.59 27.04 7.16
N PHE A 305 -13.68 26.83 8.12
CA PHE A 305 -13.33 25.50 8.59
C PHE A 305 -14.51 24.79 9.28
N ASP A 306 -15.20 25.48 10.18
CA ASP A 306 -16.37 24.95 10.88
C ASP A 306 -17.50 24.61 9.89
N ASP A 307 -17.78 25.49 8.93
CA ASP A 307 -18.76 25.28 7.86
C ASP A 307 -18.37 24.07 6.98
N LEU A 308 -17.09 23.89 6.67
CA LEU A 308 -16.60 22.75 5.89
C LEU A 308 -16.76 21.43 6.68
N VAL A 309 -16.41 21.43 7.97
CA VAL A 309 -16.62 20.29 8.87
C VAL A 309 -18.12 19.97 8.96
N ALA A 310 -18.97 20.98 9.11
CA ALA A 310 -20.42 20.82 9.18
C ALA A 310 -21.01 20.29 7.87
N SER A 311 -20.50 20.72 6.71
CA SER A 311 -20.95 20.24 5.40
C SER A 311 -20.62 18.76 5.13
N GLN A 312 -19.60 18.24 5.80
CA GLN A 312 -19.20 16.84 5.75
C GLN A 312 -19.64 16.05 7.00
N ALA A 313 -20.25 16.71 7.97
CA ALA A 313 -21.04 16.04 8.97
C ALA A 313 -22.38 15.70 8.31
N LEU A 314 -22.95 14.53 8.65
CA LEU A 314 -24.35 14.29 8.35
C LEU A 314 -25.13 15.50 8.85
N PRO A 315 -26.03 16.11 8.05
CA PRO A 315 -27.04 16.97 8.64
C PRO A 315 -27.65 16.14 9.76
N ALA A 316 -27.61 16.65 10.99
CA ALA A 316 -28.57 16.20 11.98
C ALA A 316 -29.93 16.60 11.39
N GLN A 317 -30.47 15.76 10.51
CA GLN A 317 -31.86 15.86 10.15
C GLN A 317 -32.54 15.72 11.48
N GLN A 318 -33.20 16.80 11.92
CA GLN A 318 -34.02 16.79 13.11
C GLN A 318 -34.83 15.52 13.04
N VAL A 319 -34.52 14.57 13.93
CA VAL A 319 -35.30 13.37 14.12
C VAL A 319 -36.66 13.89 14.56
N GLY A 320 -37.59 13.96 13.61
CA GLY A 320 -39.00 14.27 13.76
C GLY A 320 -39.34 15.31 14.82
N ASP A 321 -39.21 16.60 14.50
CA ASP A 321 -40.18 17.56 15.02
C ASP A 321 -41.53 17.22 14.34
N ILE A 322 -42.26 16.25 14.88
CA ILE A 322 -43.70 16.22 14.70
C ILE A 322 -44.17 17.53 15.31
N LYS A 323 -44.62 18.47 14.47
CA LYS A 323 -45.24 19.69 14.98
C LYS A 323 -46.38 19.27 15.91
N LYS A 324 -46.25 19.54 17.21
CA LYS A 324 -47.30 19.25 18.21
C LYS A 324 -48.66 19.87 17.85
N SER A 325 -48.68 20.86 16.95
CA SER A 325 -49.89 21.46 16.38
C SER A 325 -50.65 20.56 15.40
N ASP A 326 -50.02 19.53 14.84
CA ASP A 326 -50.58 18.68 13.79
C ASP A 326 -51.03 17.31 14.32
N LEU A 327 -50.86 17.08 15.64
CA LEU A 327 -51.32 15.87 16.31
C LEU A 327 -52.81 15.97 16.65
N PRO A 328 -53.60 14.91 16.39
CA PRO A 328 -55.01 14.89 16.73
C PRO A 328 -55.23 14.89 18.26
N GLY A 329 -56.34 15.48 18.73
CA GLY A 329 -56.70 15.47 20.13
C GLY A 329 -57.21 14.10 20.63
N PRO A 330 -57.56 13.97 21.91
CA PRO A 330 -58.03 12.71 22.50
C PRO A 330 -59.29 12.14 21.83
N GLU A 331 -60.05 12.95 21.10
CA GLU A 331 -61.19 12.52 20.29
C GLU A 331 -60.81 11.50 19.20
N ALA A 332 -59.56 11.46 18.74
CA ALA A 332 -59.12 10.54 17.69
C ALA A 332 -58.98 9.07 18.14
N LEU A 333 -59.03 8.81 19.45
CA LEU A 333 -59.18 7.46 20.01
C LEU A 333 -60.61 6.91 19.88
N GLY A 334 -61.58 7.76 19.51
CA GLY A 334 -62.94 7.33 19.20
C GLY A 334 -63.06 6.55 17.89
N VAL A 335 -62.04 6.59 17.03
CA VAL A 335 -61.99 5.83 15.78
C VAL A 335 -61.24 4.51 16.02
N PRO A 336 -61.89 3.34 15.85
CA PRO A 336 -61.25 2.04 15.96
C PRO A 336 -60.03 1.90 15.04
N GLY A 337 -58.98 1.22 15.53
CA GLY A 337 -57.81 0.91 14.71
C GLY A 337 -58.15 -0.07 13.58
N SER A 338 -57.43 0.06 12.48
CA SER A 338 -57.61 -0.73 11.26
C SER A 338 -56.85 -2.06 11.30
N LYS A 339 -55.80 -2.16 12.13
CA LYS A 339 -54.98 -3.36 12.27
C LYS A 339 -54.46 -3.53 13.72
N PRO A 340 -54.25 -4.78 14.18
CA PRO A 340 -53.69 -5.04 15.50
C PRO A 340 -52.29 -4.42 15.63
N GLY A 341 -52.03 -3.77 16.76
CA GLY A 341 -50.75 -3.12 17.03
C GLY A 341 -50.59 -1.75 16.37
N GLU A 342 -51.61 -1.21 15.70
CA GLU A 342 -51.60 0.16 15.17
C GLU A 342 -51.33 1.15 16.31
N VAL A 343 -50.37 2.06 16.12
CA VAL A 343 -50.00 3.07 17.12
C VAL A 343 -50.50 4.43 16.65
N LYS A 344 -51.19 5.15 17.53
CA LYS A 344 -51.69 6.50 17.28
C LYS A 344 -51.19 7.44 18.37
N MET A 345 -50.67 8.59 17.95
CA MET A 345 -50.16 9.65 18.82
C MET A 345 -51.26 10.70 18.97
N ILE A 346 -51.59 11.06 20.21
CA ILE A 346 -52.62 12.07 20.49
C ILE A 346 -52.06 13.18 21.40
N GLN A 347 -52.57 14.40 21.22
CA GLN A 347 -52.23 15.55 22.06
C GLN A 347 -53.30 15.73 23.14
N ASN A 348 -52.98 15.39 24.40
CA ASN A 348 -53.89 15.53 25.54
C ASN A 348 -53.42 16.69 26.44
N GLY A 349 -53.85 17.92 26.11
CA GLY A 349 -53.37 19.13 26.77
C GLY A 349 -51.91 19.45 26.38
N SER A 350 -51.00 19.55 27.36
CA SER A 350 -49.57 19.82 27.13
C SER A 350 -48.72 18.56 26.94
N ILE A 351 -49.31 17.36 27.03
CA ILE A 351 -48.62 16.09 27.01
C ILE A 351 -49.05 15.31 25.76
N THR A 352 -48.07 14.76 25.04
CA THR A 352 -48.31 13.87 23.90
C THR A 352 -48.34 12.43 24.42
N GLU A 353 -49.38 11.66 24.09
CA GLU A 353 -49.54 10.27 24.53
C GLU A 353 -49.55 9.31 23.33
N ALA A 354 -48.91 8.14 23.49
CA ALA A 354 -48.93 7.07 22.50
C ALA A 354 -49.91 5.97 22.93
N HIS A 355 -50.81 5.59 22.02
CA HIS A 355 -51.83 4.56 22.26
C HIS A 355 -51.75 3.46 21.19
N GLN A 356 -51.86 2.20 21.60
CA GLN A 356 -51.88 1.03 20.70
C GLN A 356 -53.30 0.49 20.55
N TRP A 357 -53.66 0.08 19.34
CA TRP A 357 -54.90 -0.62 19.10
C TRP A 357 -54.78 -2.10 19.47
N ASP A 358 -55.55 -2.53 20.46
CA ASP A 358 -55.75 -3.95 20.79
C ASP A 358 -57.04 -4.46 20.16
N ASN A 359 -56.90 -5.39 19.22
CA ASN A 359 -58.02 -6.02 18.52
C ASN A 359 -58.82 -7.00 19.40
N THR A 360 -58.24 -7.44 20.52
CA THR A 360 -58.87 -8.40 21.44
C THR A 360 -59.86 -7.70 22.36
N SER A 361 -59.48 -6.51 22.87
CA SER A 361 -60.35 -5.67 23.72
C SER A 361 -61.14 -4.62 22.94
N HIS A 362 -60.88 -4.45 21.63
CA HIS A 362 -61.43 -3.39 20.78
C HIS A 362 -61.26 -1.98 21.37
N GLN A 363 -60.11 -1.75 22.02
CA GLN A 363 -59.81 -0.49 22.69
C GLN A 363 -58.38 -0.04 22.40
N TRP A 364 -58.20 1.28 22.43
CA TRP A 364 -56.89 1.90 22.45
C TRP A 364 -56.30 1.79 23.87
N GLN A 365 -55.14 1.17 23.99
CA GLN A 365 -54.40 1.05 25.25
C GLN A 365 -53.28 2.08 25.29
N LYS A 366 -53.21 2.89 26.35
CA LYS A 366 -52.13 3.85 26.57
C LYS A 366 -50.82 3.09 26.77
N ILE A 367 -49.86 3.29 25.88
CA ILE A 367 -48.53 2.66 25.92
C ILE A 367 -47.56 3.53 26.73
N GLY A 368 -47.75 4.85 26.72
CA GLY A 368 -46.90 5.75 27.48
C GLY A 368 -47.10 7.24 27.15
N GLU A 369 -46.42 8.08 27.92
CA GLU A 369 -46.30 9.52 27.67
C GLU A 369 -45.04 9.77 26.85
N VAL A 370 -45.18 10.53 25.78
CA VAL A 370 -44.10 10.92 24.90
C VAL A 370 -43.49 12.18 25.52
N VAL A 371 -42.52 11.96 26.39
CA VAL A 371 -41.61 13.02 26.81
C VAL A 371 -40.83 13.48 25.58
N ASP A 372 -40.70 14.81 25.43
CA ASP A 372 -39.83 15.39 24.41
C ASP A 372 -38.51 14.64 24.41
N ALA A 373 -38.12 14.09 23.25
CA ALA A 373 -36.75 13.66 23.06
C ALA A 373 -35.89 14.86 23.42
N VAL A 374 -35.17 14.75 24.54
CA VAL A 374 -34.36 15.81 25.11
C VAL A 374 -33.44 16.29 24.00
N GLY A 375 -33.68 17.52 23.57
CA GLY A 375 -32.98 18.11 22.44
C GLY A 375 -31.47 18.07 22.63
N SER A 376 -30.78 18.09 21.49
CA SER A 376 -29.45 18.67 21.32
C SER A 376 -28.32 18.10 22.19
N GLY A 377 -27.46 17.30 21.57
CA GLY A 377 -26.02 17.33 21.88
C GLY A 377 -25.54 16.56 23.11
N ARG A 378 -26.31 15.63 23.66
CA ARG A 378 -25.79 14.71 24.68
C ARG A 378 -25.42 13.37 24.07
N ARG A 379 -24.12 13.16 23.87
CA ARG A 379 -23.54 11.86 23.57
C ARG A 379 -24.01 10.84 24.60
N GLN A 380 -24.39 9.65 24.15
CA GLN A 380 -24.85 8.55 24.96
C GLN A 380 -23.64 7.73 25.43
N LEU A 381 -23.57 7.47 26.74
CA LEU A 381 -22.51 6.66 27.32
C LEU A 381 -22.85 5.17 27.15
N HIS A 382 -22.01 4.43 26.45
CA HIS A 382 -22.12 2.98 26.28
C HIS A 382 -20.74 2.33 26.50
N ASP A 383 -20.67 1.37 27.43
CA ASP A 383 -19.42 0.71 27.86
C ASP A 383 -18.28 1.67 28.21
N GLY A 384 -18.60 2.79 28.88
CA GLY A 384 -17.63 3.80 29.29
C GLY A 384 -17.15 4.72 28.17
N LYS A 385 -17.74 4.65 26.97
CA LYS A 385 -17.42 5.50 25.81
C LYS A 385 -18.64 6.33 25.40
N GLU A 386 -18.40 7.57 25.00
CA GLU A 386 -19.45 8.47 24.52
C GLU A 386 -19.68 8.30 23.01
N TYR A 387 -20.95 8.17 22.61
CA TYR A 387 -21.36 8.01 21.22
C TYR A 387 -22.47 8.99 20.84
N ASP A 388 -22.47 9.49 19.60
CA ASP A 388 -23.58 10.35 19.13
C ASP A 388 -24.91 9.59 19.09
N TYR A 389 -24.87 8.31 18.73
CA TYR A 389 -26.02 7.41 18.67
C TYR A 389 -25.70 6.07 19.32
N VAL A 390 -26.66 5.48 20.02
CA VAL A 390 -26.64 4.08 20.43
C VAL A 390 -27.96 3.46 20.02
N PHE A 391 -27.97 2.73 18.92
CA PHE A 391 -29.18 2.12 18.38
C PHE A 391 -29.49 0.80 19.07
N ASP A 392 -30.78 0.50 19.24
CA ASP A 392 -31.25 -0.82 19.61
C ASP A 392 -31.47 -1.65 18.34
N VAL A 393 -30.82 -2.81 18.26
CA VAL A 393 -30.87 -3.73 17.13
C VAL A 393 -31.45 -5.06 17.59
N ASP A 394 -32.69 -5.31 17.19
CA ASP A 394 -33.38 -6.58 17.42
C ASP A 394 -32.93 -7.62 16.39
N ILE A 395 -32.45 -8.78 16.87
CA ILE A 395 -31.91 -9.84 16.01
C ILE A 395 -32.87 -11.03 15.95
N GLN A 396 -33.59 -11.31 17.03
CA GLN A 396 -34.55 -12.40 17.15
C GLN A 396 -35.71 -12.03 18.09
N ASP A 397 -36.92 -12.47 17.76
CA ASP A 397 -38.11 -12.26 18.59
C ASP A 397 -37.92 -12.88 19.99
N GLY A 398 -38.00 -12.04 21.02
CA GLY A 398 -37.91 -12.44 22.43
C GLY A 398 -36.52 -12.37 23.07
N VAL A 399 -35.49 -11.95 22.34
CA VAL A 399 -34.15 -11.66 22.90
C VAL A 399 -33.99 -10.15 23.08
N PRO A 400 -33.38 -9.66 24.19
CA PRO A 400 -33.16 -8.23 24.38
C PRO A 400 -32.37 -7.61 23.22
N PRO A 401 -32.72 -6.39 22.77
CA PRO A 401 -32.03 -5.71 21.69
C PRO A 401 -30.55 -5.51 22.01
N LEU A 402 -29.71 -5.70 20.99
CA LEU A 402 -28.28 -5.41 21.10
C LEU A 402 -28.02 -3.94 20.83
N LYS A 403 -27.08 -3.35 21.57
CA LYS A 403 -26.73 -1.94 21.45
C LYS A 403 -25.67 -1.75 20.35
N LEU A 404 -25.97 -0.92 19.36
CA LEU A 404 -25.06 -0.50 18.29
C LEU A 404 -24.63 0.95 18.53
N PRO A 405 -23.46 1.17 19.13
CA PRO A 405 -22.90 2.51 19.29
C PRO A 405 -22.31 3.03 17.97
N TYR A 406 -22.67 4.25 17.59
CA TYR A 406 -22.27 4.91 16.35
C TYR A 406 -22.04 6.40 16.56
N ASN A 407 -20.97 6.95 15.98
CA ASN A 407 -20.77 8.40 15.93
C ASN A 407 -21.11 8.92 14.55
N ALA A 408 -21.72 10.11 14.47
CA ALA A 408 -22.08 10.78 13.23
C ALA A 408 -20.86 11.05 12.33
N ASN A 409 -19.66 11.04 12.93
CA ASN A 409 -18.38 11.26 12.28
C ASN A 409 -17.60 9.98 11.93
N GLU A 410 -18.15 8.79 12.20
CA GLU A 410 -17.51 7.50 11.96
C GLU A 410 -18.04 6.84 10.69
N ASN A 411 -17.23 6.01 10.02
CA ASN A 411 -17.66 5.23 8.86
C ASN A 411 -18.72 4.17 9.27
N PRO A 412 -19.93 4.16 8.64
CA PRO A 412 -20.98 3.17 8.93
C PRO A 412 -20.53 1.72 8.76
N PHE A 413 -19.67 1.40 7.79
CA PHE A 413 -19.15 0.05 7.57
C PHE A 413 -18.26 -0.41 8.73
N SER A 414 -17.40 0.47 9.25
CA SER A 414 -16.54 0.17 10.39
C SER A 414 -17.36 -0.06 11.66
N ALA A 415 -18.37 0.79 11.89
CA ALA A 415 -19.28 0.63 13.01
C ALA A 415 -20.12 -0.66 12.92
N ALA A 416 -20.63 -0.98 11.74
CA ALA A 416 -21.39 -2.21 11.47
C ALA A 416 -20.55 -3.47 11.68
N GLN A 417 -19.32 -3.49 11.14
CA GLN A 417 -18.41 -4.63 11.32
C GLN A 417 -18.03 -4.82 12.78
N ARG A 418 -17.68 -3.74 13.49
CA ARG A 418 -17.39 -3.77 14.93
C ARG A 418 -18.58 -4.29 15.74
N PHE A 419 -19.80 -3.86 15.41
CA PHE A 419 -21.01 -4.34 16.07
C PHE A 419 -21.23 -5.84 15.85
N LEU A 420 -21.03 -6.33 14.62
CA LEU A 420 -21.21 -7.75 14.31
C LEU A 420 -20.13 -8.62 14.99
N GLU A 421 -18.86 -8.20 14.93
CA GLU A 421 -17.76 -8.92 15.56
C GLU A 421 -17.88 -8.94 17.10
N LYS A 422 -18.26 -7.82 17.71
CA LYS A 422 -18.42 -7.73 19.18
C LYS A 422 -19.52 -8.66 19.71
N ASN A 423 -20.52 -8.95 18.89
CA ASN A 423 -21.67 -9.76 19.28
C ASN A 423 -21.65 -11.18 18.66
N ASP A 424 -20.50 -11.60 18.08
CA ASP A 424 -20.33 -12.90 17.41
C ASP A 424 -21.38 -13.18 16.31
N LEU A 425 -21.78 -12.14 15.57
CA LEU A 425 -22.76 -12.22 14.50
C LEU A 425 -22.08 -12.39 13.12
N PRO A 426 -22.73 -13.08 12.16
CA PRO A 426 -22.14 -13.28 10.83
C PRO A 426 -21.85 -11.97 10.08
N LEU A 427 -20.64 -11.83 9.54
CA LEU A 427 -20.22 -10.67 8.73
C LEU A 427 -21.02 -10.50 7.43
N SER A 428 -21.83 -11.48 7.03
CA SER A 428 -22.77 -11.33 5.91
C SER A 428 -23.86 -10.28 6.17
N TYR A 429 -24.09 -9.90 7.43
CA TYR A 429 -25.06 -8.87 7.81
C TYR A 429 -24.50 -7.45 7.75
N VAL A 430 -23.22 -7.26 7.40
CA VAL A 430 -22.59 -5.92 7.34
C VAL A 430 -23.43 -4.95 6.54
N ASP A 431 -23.81 -5.31 5.31
CA ASP A 431 -24.59 -4.41 4.44
C ASP A 431 -25.97 -4.07 5.02
N GLN A 432 -26.60 -5.01 5.74
CA GLN A 432 -27.90 -4.77 6.39
C GLN A 432 -27.77 -3.82 7.58
N VAL A 433 -26.71 -3.98 8.37
CA VAL A 433 -26.42 -3.11 9.52
C VAL A 433 -25.98 -1.72 9.03
N VAL A 434 -25.21 -1.64 7.95
CA VAL A 434 -24.86 -0.35 7.30
C VAL A 434 -26.12 0.35 6.80
N GLN A 435 -26.97 -0.35 6.05
CA GLN A 435 -28.25 0.21 5.60
C GLN A 435 -29.12 0.64 6.78
N PHE A 436 -29.10 -0.09 7.89
CA PHE A 436 -29.78 0.29 9.12
C PHE A 436 -29.19 1.57 9.72
N ILE A 437 -27.86 1.69 9.84
CA ILE A 437 -27.20 2.92 10.32
C ILE A 437 -27.57 4.08 9.39
N GLU A 438 -27.32 3.96 8.08
CA GLU A 438 -27.59 5.00 7.08
C GLU A 438 -29.06 5.45 7.06
N LYS A 439 -29.99 4.49 7.21
CA LYS A 439 -31.43 4.78 7.28
C LYS A 439 -31.79 5.57 8.55
N ASN A 440 -31.15 5.25 9.67
CA ASN A 440 -31.42 5.91 10.95
C ASN A 440 -30.57 7.17 11.17
N THR A 441 -29.58 7.43 10.32
CA THR A 441 -28.66 8.58 10.42
C THR A 441 -28.72 9.52 9.21
N GLY A 442 -29.58 9.24 8.21
CA GLY A 442 -29.86 10.15 7.09
C GLY A 442 -28.77 10.21 6.00
N GLY A 443 -28.20 9.05 5.63
CA GLY A 443 -27.22 8.79 4.56
C GLY A 443 -26.59 9.98 3.81
N VAL A 444 -25.26 10.11 3.91
CA VAL A 444 -24.41 10.94 3.02
C VAL A 444 -23.19 10.12 2.58
N ASN A 445 -22.98 10.01 1.27
CA ASN A 445 -21.75 9.49 0.66
C ASN A 445 -20.60 10.47 0.92
N LEU A 446 -19.75 10.13 1.89
CA LEU A 446 -18.49 10.82 2.16
C LEU A 446 -17.43 10.32 1.17
N GLY A 447 -17.36 10.95 0.01
CA GLY A 447 -16.42 10.59 -1.07
C GLY A 447 -17.13 9.90 -2.24
N GLY A 448 -16.85 10.34 -3.46
CA GLY A 448 -17.48 9.77 -4.65
C GLY A 448 -17.02 8.34 -4.89
N ASN A 449 -17.97 7.42 -5.15
CA ASN A 449 -17.86 6.12 -5.84
C ASN A 449 -16.46 5.46 -5.95
N GLU A 450 -15.72 5.37 -4.85
CA GLU A 450 -14.57 4.48 -4.74
C GLU A 450 -14.82 3.53 -3.57
N GLU A 451 -14.85 2.23 -3.88
CA GLU A 451 -14.86 1.16 -2.89
C GLU A 451 -13.82 1.47 -1.80
N PHE A 452 -14.18 1.27 -0.53
CA PHE A 452 -13.29 1.49 0.60
C PHE A 452 -11.99 0.68 0.44
N VAL A 453 -10.88 1.38 0.15
CA VAL A 453 -9.54 0.81 -0.02
C VAL A 453 -8.73 1.05 1.26
N ASP A 454 -8.38 -0.02 1.98
CA ASP A 454 -7.37 0.05 3.04
C ASP A 454 -6.04 0.55 2.42
N PRO A 455 -5.54 1.70 2.88
CA PRO A 455 -4.41 2.35 2.25
C PRO A 455 -3.06 1.66 2.47
N PHE A 456 -2.99 0.64 3.33
CA PHE A 456 -1.80 -0.19 3.47
C PHE A 456 -1.92 -1.56 2.78
N THR A 457 -3.04 -1.86 2.13
CA THR A 457 -3.23 -3.17 1.49
C THR A 457 -3.78 -3.10 0.07
N GLY A 458 -4.20 -1.93 -0.41
CA GLY A 458 -4.99 -1.86 -1.64
C GLY A 458 -6.29 -2.66 -1.48
N THR A 459 -7.01 -2.93 -2.57
CA THR A 459 -8.34 -3.59 -2.62
C THR A 459 -8.45 -4.97 -1.95
N THR A 460 -7.39 -5.49 -1.31
CA THR A 460 -7.39 -6.72 -0.53
C THR A 460 -7.25 -6.42 0.94
N ARG A 461 -8.34 -6.57 1.72
CA ARG A 461 -8.29 -6.67 3.20
C ARG A 461 -7.18 -7.64 3.59
N TYR A 462 -6.25 -7.22 4.46
CA TYR A 462 -5.23 -8.14 5.00
C TYR A 462 -5.94 -9.30 5.71
N ARG A 463 -5.94 -10.47 5.07
CA ARG A 463 -6.41 -11.73 5.66
C ARG A 463 -5.18 -12.49 6.15
N PRO A 464 -5.08 -12.80 7.44
CA PRO A 464 -3.99 -13.64 7.93
C PRO A 464 -4.05 -15.00 7.22
N PRO A 465 -2.93 -15.56 6.75
CA PRO A 465 -2.92 -16.90 6.18
C PRO A 465 -3.12 -17.90 7.33
N GLY A 466 -4.35 -18.39 7.54
CA GLY A 466 -4.60 -19.38 8.60
C GLY A 466 -6.01 -19.85 8.92
N SER A 467 -7.11 -19.30 8.40
CA SER A 467 -8.46 -19.80 8.72
C SER A 467 -9.16 -20.39 7.49
N THR A 468 -9.13 -21.72 7.37
CA THR A 468 -9.92 -22.47 6.39
C THR A 468 -11.29 -22.80 6.97
N SER A 469 -12.35 -22.24 6.41
CA SER A 469 -13.71 -22.79 6.50
C SER A 469 -14.51 -22.33 5.27
N SER A 470 -14.45 -23.12 4.20
CA SER A 470 -15.28 -22.93 3.01
C SER A 470 -16.65 -23.57 3.22
N VAL A 471 -17.71 -22.77 3.27
CA VAL A 471 -19.09 -23.21 3.08
C VAL A 471 -19.66 -22.42 1.89
N PRO A 472 -20.11 -23.07 0.80
CA PRO A 472 -20.79 -22.37 -0.28
C PRO A 472 -22.27 -22.12 0.09
N PRO A 473 -22.89 -21.01 -0.33
CA PRO A 473 -24.29 -20.73 -0.04
C PRO A 473 -25.22 -21.53 -0.96
N THR A 474 -26.20 -22.19 -0.35
CA THR A 474 -27.30 -22.90 -0.99
C THR A 474 -28.39 -21.93 -1.46
N SER A 475 -28.71 -21.97 -2.75
CA SER A 475 -29.96 -21.43 -3.29
C SER A 475 -31.11 -22.39 -3.03
N ALA A 476 -32.18 -21.89 -2.43
CA ALA A 476 -33.44 -22.58 -2.23
C ALA A 476 -34.10 -22.93 -3.58
N TYR A 477 -34.47 -24.19 -3.82
CA TYR A 477 -35.73 -24.56 -4.46
C TYR A 477 -36.06 -26.04 -4.18
N SER A 478 -37.36 -26.28 -4.08
CA SER A 478 -38.12 -27.43 -3.55
C SER A 478 -37.85 -28.82 -4.15
N ASP A 479 -37.82 -29.82 -3.26
CA ASP A 479 -38.03 -31.26 -3.53
C ASP A 479 -39.53 -31.56 -3.77
N PRO A 480 -39.88 -32.48 -4.70
CA PRO A 480 -40.57 -33.68 -4.21
C PRO A 480 -40.25 -34.98 -4.99
N TYR A 481 -39.67 -35.93 -4.24
CA TYR A 481 -39.84 -37.40 -4.23
C TYR A 481 -39.21 -38.29 -5.34
N PRO A 482 -38.88 -39.56 -4.97
CA PRO A 482 -37.69 -40.28 -5.45
C PRO A 482 -38.00 -41.56 -6.25
N ALA A 483 -37.06 -42.01 -7.08
CA ALA A 483 -36.87 -43.41 -7.43
C ALA A 483 -35.59 -43.66 -8.25
N ASP A 484 -34.69 -44.43 -7.65
CA ASP A 484 -34.11 -45.69 -8.15
C ASP A 484 -33.14 -45.77 -9.36
N SER A 485 -32.18 -46.69 -9.17
CA SER A 485 -31.33 -47.41 -10.14
C SER A 485 -30.10 -46.75 -10.83
N ARG A 486 -28.93 -47.07 -10.26
CA ARG A 486 -27.72 -47.71 -10.86
C ARG A 486 -27.38 -47.44 -12.34
N HIS A 487 -26.16 -46.94 -12.62
CA HIS A 487 -25.08 -47.69 -13.31
C HIS A 487 -23.76 -46.89 -13.44
N ILE A 488 -22.65 -47.64 -13.44
CA ILE A 488 -21.25 -47.23 -13.62
C ILE A 488 -20.91 -47.16 -15.12
N SER A 489 -20.13 -46.16 -15.57
CA SER A 489 -18.85 -46.33 -16.30
C SER A 489 -18.36 -45.08 -17.09
N THR A 490 -17.05 -44.86 -17.01
CA THR A 490 -16.07 -44.40 -18.03
C THR A 490 -16.30 -43.12 -18.87
N GLY A 491 -15.42 -42.14 -18.67
CA GLY A 491 -14.39 -41.74 -19.65
C GLY A 491 -14.76 -40.90 -20.89
N SER A 492 -14.14 -39.72 -20.95
CA SER A 492 -13.59 -39.00 -22.13
C SER A 492 -14.38 -37.83 -22.74
N SER A 493 -13.71 -36.66 -22.69
CA SER A 493 -13.56 -35.63 -23.74
C SER A 493 -14.75 -34.75 -24.19
N ALA A 494 -14.63 -33.48 -23.80
CA ALA A 494 -14.81 -32.21 -24.55
C ALA A 494 -16.14 -31.90 -25.28
N ILE A 495 -16.69 -30.71 -25.00
CA ILE A 495 -16.89 -29.57 -25.93
C ILE A 495 -17.64 -28.45 -25.20
N THR A 496 -17.09 -27.23 -25.24
CA THR A 496 -17.75 -25.96 -24.88
C THR A 496 -17.82 -25.08 -26.13
N PRO A 497 -18.87 -24.24 -26.28
CA PRO A 497 -18.72 -22.97 -27.00
C PRO A 497 -19.30 -21.79 -26.14
N PRO A 498 -19.22 -20.51 -26.57
CA PRO A 498 -18.20 -19.56 -26.11
C PRO A 498 -18.79 -18.23 -25.56
N VAL A 499 -17.93 -17.19 -25.47
CA VAL A 499 -18.21 -15.72 -25.30
C VAL A 499 -18.17 -15.25 -23.83
N SER A 500 -17.52 -14.15 -23.37
CA SER A 500 -16.68 -13.07 -23.92
C SER A 500 -15.86 -12.40 -22.79
N SER A 501 -14.81 -11.69 -23.21
CA SER A 501 -13.79 -10.89 -22.51
C SER A 501 -14.17 -9.87 -21.44
N SER A 502 -13.26 -9.66 -20.47
CA SER A 502 -12.68 -8.32 -20.18
C SER A 502 -11.27 -8.41 -19.54
N SER A 503 -10.50 -7.36 -19.81
CA SER A 503 -9.07 -7.06 -19.59
C SER A 503 -8.28 -7.73 -18.46
N SER A 504 -7.23 -8.47 -18.82
CA SER A 504 -6.12 -8.86 -17.93
C SER A 504 -4.77 -8.32 -18.42
N SER A 505 -4.01 -7.74 -17.49
CA SER A 505 -2.62 -7.32 -17.67
C SER A 505 -1.79 -8.55 -18.03
N PHE A 506 -1.21 -8.58 -19.23
CA PHE A 506 -0.50 -9.76 -19.72
C PHE A 506 0.95 -9.74 -19.21
N SER A 507 1.24 -10.65 -18.29
CA SER A 507 2.58 -10.99 -17.86
C SER A 507 3.25 -11.94 -18.85
N ASP A 508 4.59 -11.94 -18.89
CA ASP A 508 5.37 -12.95 -19.63
C ASP A 508 4.93 -14.36 -19.19
N PRO A 509 4.41 -15.20 -20.10
CA PRO A 509 3.79 -16.47 -19.76
C PRO A 509 4.78 -17.55 -19.29
N PHE A 510 6.09 -17.34 -19.46
CA PHE A 510 7.11 -18.36 -19.12
C PHE A 510 7.96 -18.01 -17.90
N THR A 511 8.03 -16.72 -17.55
CA THR A 511 8.82 -16.26 -16.40
C THR A 511 8.00 -15.56 -15.33
N GLY A 512 6.75 -15.16 -15.60
CA GLY A 512 5.97 -14.33 -14.68
C GLY A 512 6.70 -13.02 -14.32
N PRO A 513 6.23 -12.24 -13.33
CA PRO A 513 7.03 -11.18 -12.74
C PRO A 513 8.14 -11.82 -11.89
N SER A 514 9.18 -12.36 -12.54
CA SER A 514 10.28 -13.05 -11.86
C SER A 514 10.98 -12.12 -10.87
N ARG A 515 10.82 -12.50 -9.60
CA ARG A 515 11.41 -11.94 -8.39
C ARG A 515 12.87 -12.41 -8.30
N TYR A 516 13.76 -11.51 -7.89
CA TYR A 516 15.17 -11.73 -7.62
C TYR A 516 15.40 -12.93 -6.67
N VAL A 517 16.42 -13.75 -6.94
CA VAL A 517 16.89 -14.81 -6.05
C VAL A 517 18.38 -14.60 -5.77
N PRO A 518 18.79 -14.26 -4.54
CA PRO A 518 20.15 -14.48 -4.11
C PRO A 518 20.37 -15.98 -3.91
N GLY A 519 21.54 -16.48 -4.34
CA GLY A 519 21.82 -17.90 -4.54
C GLY A 519 21.49 -18.82 -3.36
N SER A 520 20.97 -20.01 -3.68
CA SER A 520 20.65 -21.08 -2.75
C SER A 520 21.89 -21.65 -2.06
N THR A 521 21.74 -21.83 -0.75
CA THR A 521 22.67 -22.41 0.23
C THR A 521 23.20 -23.79 -0.18
N SER A 522 24.53 -23.93 -0.19
CA SER A 522 25.21 -25.19 0.15
C SER A 522 26.13 -24.95 1.35
N THR A 523 26.29 -25.99 2.15
CA THR A 523 26.63 -26.01 3.58
C THR A 523 28.02 -25.51 3.98
N MET A 524 28.04 -24.80 5.12
CA MET A 524 29.11 -24.56 6.11
C MET A 524 30.53 -24.19 5.64
N SER A 525 30.86 -22.90 5.79
CA SER A 525 31.94 -22.42 6.70
C SER A 525 31.96 -20.87 6.73
N GLN A 526 31.95 -20.26 7.91
CA GLN A 526 32.37 -18.85 8.14
C GLN A 526 33.78 -18.62 7.54
N PRO A 527 34.21 -17.40 7.10
CA PRO A 527 33.94 -16.11 7.79
C PRO A 527 33.84 -14.83 6.90
N SER A 528 33.65 -13.71 7.61
CA SER A 528 34.01 -12.31 7.30
C SER A 528 33.01 -11.42 6.53
N ALA A 529 32.78 -10.25 7.12
CA ALA A 529 31.91 -9.17 6.68
C ALA A 529 32.43 -8.53 5.39
N LEU A 530 31.54 -8.36 4.41
CA LEU A 530 31.81 -7.58 3.19
C LEU A 530 30.89 -6.37 3.14
N ALA A 531 31.53 -5.21 3.01
CA ALA A 531 30.93 -3.88 2.90
C ALA A 531 30.09 -3.72 1.62
N VAL A 532 29.02 -2.93 1.69
CA VAL A 532 28.13 -2.59 0.57
C VAL A 532 28.45 -1.15 0.12
N SER A 533 28.50 -0.91 -1.20
CA SER A 533 29.01 0.33 -1.80
C SER A 533 27.95 1.42 -2.04
N VAL A 534 28.40 2.67 -1.91
CA VAL A 534 27.73 3.92 -2.29
C VAL A 534 27.88 4.15 -3.80
N ILE A 535 26.87 4.66 -4.50
CA ILE A 535 27.03 5.20 -5.87
C ILE A 535 26.85 6.72 -5.80
N PRO A 536 27.92 7.53 -5.93
CA PRO A 536 27.80 8.96 -6.16
C PRO A 536 27.64 9.27 -7.67
N THR A 537 26.69 10.14 -8.01
CA THR A 537 26.54 10.72 -9.36
C THR A 537 27.59 11.80 -9.61
N VAL A 538 28.33 11.67 -10.72
CA VAL A 538 29.50 12.50 -11.07
C VAL A 538 29.09 13.83 -11.72
N GLY A 539 29.61 14.95 -11.18
CA GLY A 539 29.84 16.23 -11.88
C GLY A 539 31.35 16.51 -12.02
N PRO A 540 31.79 17.43 -12.90
CA PRO A 540 33.13 17.36 -13.49
C PRO A 540 34.26 17.87 -12.59
N LYS A 541 35.29 17.02 -12.47
CA LYS A 541 36.73 17.25 -12.23
C LYS A 541 37.13 18.41 -11.30
N GLU A 542 37.60 18.05 -10.10
CA GLU A 542 38.98 18.34 -9.68
C GLU A 542 39.45 17.28 -8.67
N ARG A 543 40.64 16.70 -8.92
CA ARG A 543 41.22 15.60 -8.15
C ARG A 543 41.95 16.14 -6.93
N LEU A 544 41.74 15.53 -5.77
CA LEU A 544 42.80 15.33 -4.79
C LEU A 544 42.88 13.84 -4.43
N HIS A 545 44.09 13.32 -4.57
CA HIS A 545 44.49 11.93 -4.42
C HIS A 545 44.44 11.48 -2.95
N GLU A 546 43.67 10.45 -2.64
CA GLU A 546 44.03 9.45 -1.62
C GLU A 546 43.56 8.07 -2.09
N ASP A 547 44.50 7.11 -2.12
CA ASP A 547 44.33 5.76 -2.65
C ASP A 547 43.39 4.91 -1.78
N TYR A 548 42.15 4.72 -2.23
CA TYR A 548 41.25 3.67 -1.72
C TYR A 548 40.92 2.71 -2.86
N SER A 549 41.36 1.45 -2.74
CA SER A 549 41.01 0.39 -3.69
C SER A 549 39.57 -0.07 -3.43
N TYR A 550 38.61 0.49 -4.16
CA TYR A 550 37.24 -0.01 -4.20
C TYR A 550 37.19 -1.36 -4.92
N ALA A 551 36.53 -2.36 -4.32
CA ALA A 551 36.22 -3.59 -5.04
C ALA A 551 35.06 -3.32 -6.00
N LEU A 552 35.34 -3.31 -7.31
CA LEU A 552 34.33 -3.36 -8.36
C LEU A 552 33.42 -4.57 -8.12
N GLN A 553 32.11 -4.36 -8.04
CA GLN A 553 31.14 -5.46 -8.00
C GLN A 553 31.16 -6.18 -9.35
N SER A 554 31.97 -7.24 -9.47
CA SER A 554 32.24 -7.93 -10.74
C SER A 554 31.09 -8.83 -11.22
N LYS A 555 30.12 -9.11 -10.34
CA LYS A 555 29.08 -10.11 -10.58
C LYS A 555 27.90 -9.52 -11.36
N ALA A 556 27.84 -9.87 -12.64
CA ALA A 556 26.75 -9.51 -13.54
C ALA A 556 25.39 -10.07 -13.07
N LEU A 557 24.33 -9.28 -13.20
CA LEU A 557 22.94 -9.73 -13.09
C LEU A 557 22.55 -10.55 -14.32
N SER A 558 21.72 -11.59 -14.17
CA SER A 558 21.35 -12.50 -15.28
C SER A 558 19.88 -12.89 -15.30
N PHE A 559 19.37 -13.19 -16.49
CA PHE A 559 18.00 -13.64 -16.78
C PHE A 559 17.98 -15.11 -17.22
N LYS A 560 18.48 -16.02 -16.36
CA LYS A 560 18.60 -17.46 -16.68
C LYS A 560 17.41 -18.33 -16.24
N GLN A 561 16.44 -17.78 -15.51
CA GLN A 561 15.24 -18.52 -15.07
C GLN A 561 14.19 -18.62 -16.19
N ALA A 562 13.57 -19.79 -16.33
CA ALA A 562 12.47 -20.05 -17.25
C ALA A 562 11.71 -21.35 -16.90
N ASN A 563 10.42 -21.40 -17.23
CA ASN A 563 9.70 -22.66 -17.36
C ASN A 563 9.97 -23.29 -18.74
N VAL A 564 11.00 -24.14 -18.81
CA VAL A 564 11.47 -24.75 -20.07
C VAL A 564 10.38 -25.58 -20.76
N SER A 565 9.57 -26.31 -19.99
CA SER A 565 8.50 -27.15 -20.54
C SER A 565 7.39 -26.31 -21.19
N ALA A 566 6.99 -25.20 -20.56
CA ALA A 566 5.99 -24.30 -21.12
C ALA A 566 6.47 -23.63 -22.42
N MET A 567 7.74 -23.20 -22.45
CA MET A 567 8.37 -22.62 -23.64
C MET A 567 8.46 -23.63 -24.79
N GLN A 568 8.92 -24.85 -24.50
CA GLN A 568 8.99 -25.94 -25.48
C GLN A 568 7.60 -26.25 -26.05
N GLY A 569 6.58 -26.38 -25.18
CA GLY A 569 5.20 -26.61 -25.60
C GLY A 569 4.65 -25.51 -26.51
N LYS A 570 4.94 -24.24 -26.21
CA LYS A 570 4.51 -23.12 -27.07
C LYS A 570 5.21 -23.10 -28.42
N LEU A 571 6.51 -23.40 -28.44
CA LEU A 571 7.29 -23.47 -29.67
C LEU A 571 6.72 -24.54 -30.62
N TYR A 572 6.42 -25.75 -30.12
CA TYR A 572 5.77 -26.78 -30.93
C TYR A 572 4.35 -26.43 -31.35
N GLN A 573 3.59 -25.73 -30.49
CA GLN A 573 2.26 -25.25 -30.88
C GLN A 573 2.32 -24.31 -32.09
N PHE A 574 3.29 -23.39 -32.14
CA PHE A 574 3.46 -22.49 -33.28
C PHE A 574 4.00 -23.20 -34.51
N ASP A 575 4.93 -24.13 -34.37
CA ASP A 575 5.36 -24.98 -35.48
C ASP A 575 4.20 -25.76 -36.09
N GLN A 576 3.35 -26.38 -35.26
CA GLN A 576 2.16 -27.09 -35.73
C GLN A 576 1.20 -26.16 -36.47
N ALA A 577 0.99 -24.93 -35.96
CA ALA A 577 0.16 -23.93 -36.63
C ALA A 577 0.73 -23.57 -38.02
N LEU A 578 2.03 -23.33 -38.12
CA LEU A 578 2.71 -23.06 -39.40
C LEU A 578 2.59 -24.24 -40.37
N ARG A 579 2.74 -25.48 -39.89
CA ARG A 579 2.59 -26.69 -40.72
C ARG A 579 1.17 -26.89 -41.24
N SER A 580 0.16 -26.48 -40.47
CA SER A 580 -1.25 -26.71 -40.79
C SER A 580 -1.79 -25.81 -41.89
N GLU A 581 -1.14 -24.67 -42.16
CA GLU A 581 -1.55 -23.71 -43.18
C GLU A 581 -0.66 -23.81 -44.42
N ILE A 582 -1.28 -24.00 -45.60
CA ILE A 582 -0.55 -24.13 -46.87
C ILE A 582 0.37 -22.91 -47.11
N SER A 583 -0.11 -21.70 -46.81
CA SER A 583 0.62 -20.44 -47.00
C SER A 583 1.84 -20.26 -46.10
N THR A 584 1.91 -20.94 -44.96
CA THR A 584 2.99 -20.75 -43.97
C THR A 584 3.78 -22.03 -43.68
N SER A 585 3.40 -23.17 -44.28
CA SER A 585 4.05 -24.48 -44.14
C SER A 585 5.55 -24.48 -44.44
N ALA A 586 6.02 -23.63 -45.35
CA ALA A 586 7.45 -23.46 -45.65
C ALA A 586 8.27 -22.81 -44.51
N LEU A 587 7.60 -22.17 -43.53
CA LEU A 587 8.21 -21.51 -42.37
C LEU A 587 8.34 -22.43 -41.15
N ALA A 588 7.71 -23.60 -41.19
CA ALA A 588 7.75 -24.60 -40.11
C ALA A 588 9.13 -25.21 -39.89
N MET A 589 9.38 -25.77 -38.71
CA MET A 589 10.65 -26.39 -38.35
C MET A 589 11.01 -27.57 -39.27
N TYR A 590 12.26 -27.63 -39.69
CA TYR A 590 12.82 -28.77 -40.41
C TYR A 590 13.14 -29.91 -39.43
N PRO A 591 13.20 -31.18 -39.91
CA PRO A 591 13.51 -32.32 -39.05
C PRO A 591 14.81 -32.17 -38.25
N ASP A 592 15.87 -31.64 -38.88
CA ASP A 592 17.16 -31.42 -38.22
C ASP A 592 17.07 -30.31 -37.16
N GLU A 593 16.28 -29.26 -37.40
CA GLU A 593 16.04 -28.19 -36.42
C GLU A 593 15.32 -28.73 -35.18
N ILE A 594 14.35 -29.65 -35.34
CA ILE A 594 13.64 -30.27 -34.22
C ILE A 594 14.62 -31.05 -33.34
N GLY A 595 15.52 -31.85 -33.93
CA GLY A 595 16.53 -32.60 -33.19
C GLY A 595 17.43 -31.68 -32.36
N HIS A 596 17.94 -30.61 -32.96
CA HIS A 596 18.75 -29.61 -32.23
C HIS A 596 17.96 -28.93 -31.09
N LEU A 597 16.68 -28.63 -31.28
CA LEU A 597 15.86 -28.00 -30.25
C LEU A 597 15.56 -28.95 -29.08
N GLU A 598 15.31 -30.23 -29.34
CA GLU A 598 15.12 -31.24 -28.30
C GLU A 598 16.37 -31.40 -27.43
N GLU A 599 17.54 -31.43 -28.07
CA GLU A 599 18.84 -31.41 -27.41
C GLU A 599 19.04 -30.14 -26.57
N ALA A 600 18.71 -28.96 -27.11
CA ALA A 600 18.78 -27.69 -26.41
C ALA A 600 17.84 -27.63 -25.20
N PHE A 601 16.57 -28.04 -25.32
CA PHE A 601 15.62 -28.05 -24.22
C PHE A 601 15.98 -29.07 -23.13
N THR A 602 16.53 -30.22 -23.52
CA THR A 602 17.06 -31.22 -22.58
C THR A 602 18.23 -30.66 -21.79
N PHE A 603 19.18 -30.02 -22.48
CA PHE A 603 20.30 -29.33 -21.84
C PHE A 603 19.82 -28.26 -20.87
N LEU A 604 18.93 -27.35 -21.31
CA LEU A 604 18.45 -26.22 -20.50
C LEU A 604 17.65 -26.68 -19.27
N SER A 605 16.82 -27.72 -19.41
CA SER A 605 16.06 -28.28 -18.29
C SER A 605 16.96 -28.80 -17.17
N LYS A 606 18.12 -29.38 -17.52
CA LYS A 606 19.12 -29.84 -16.54
C LYS A 606 19.92 -28.67 -15.96
N SER A 607 20.41 -27.78 -16.83
CA SER A 607 21.23 -26.63 -16.44
C SER A 607 20.50 -25.67 -15.50
N ILE A 608 19.21 -25.38 -15.76
CA ILE A 608 18.39 -24.52 -14.88
C ILE A 608 18.11 -25.20 -13.54
N ALA A 609 17.99 -26.52 -13.51
CA ALA A 609 17.84 -27.30 -12.27
C ALA A 609 19.15 -27.50 -11.50
N GLY A 610 20.26 -26.89 -11.93
CA GLY A 610 21.58 -27.04 -11.30
C GLY A 610 22.20 -28.44 -11.49
N LYS A 611 21.73 -29.22 -12.46
CA LYS A 611 22.23 -30.58 -12.76
C LYS A 611 23.15 -30.55 -13.97
N SER A 612 24.20 -31.38 -13.97
CA SER A 612 25.09 -31.53 -15.12
C SER A 612 24.32 -32.11 -16.32
N PRO A 613 24.28 -31.41 -17.46
CA PRO A 613 23.64 -31.90 -18.67
C PRO A 613 24.45 -33.03 -19.30
N THR A 614 23.76 -34.05 -19.82
CA THR A 614 24.36 -35.18 -20.55
C THR A 614 24.57 -34.87 -22.03
N VAL A 615 23.80 -33.92 -22.56
CA VAL A 615 23.87 -33.43 -23.94
C VAL A 615 24.89 -32.30 -23.99
N LYS A 616 25.72 -32.25 -25.05
CA LYS A 616 26.64 -31.14 -25.30
C LYS A 616 26.13 -30.33 -26.49
N LEU A 617 25.86 -29.06 -26.27
CA LEU A 617 25.46 -28.16 -27.34
C LEU A 617 26.67 -27.75 -28.20
N THR A 618 26.40 -27.43 -29.45
CA THR A 618 27.36 -27.00 -30.48
C THR A 618 26.87 -25.72 -31.14
N SER A 619 27.71 -25.06 -31.95
CA SER A 619 27.30 -23.86 -32.72
C SER A 619 26.11 -24.12 -33.65
N ALA A 620 25.88 -25.37 -34.09
CA ALA A 620 24.72 -25.75 -34.90
C ALA A 620 23.37 -25.51 -34.18
N HIS A 621 23.35 -25.60 -32.85
CA HIS A 621 22.17 -25.33 -32.04
C HIS A 621 21.82 -23.84 -32.03
N VAL A 622 22.84 -22.99 -31.86
CA VAL A 622 22.68 -21.52 -31.93
C VAL A 622 22.27 -21.10 -33.34
N GLU A 623 22.90 -21.70 -34.36
CA GLU A 623 22.58 -21.46 -35.77
C GLU A 623 21.12 -21.81 -36.10
N THR A 624 20.60 -22.92 -35.56
CA THR A 624 19.18 -23.29 -35.68
C THR A 624 18.27 -22.19 -35.15
N VAL A 625 18.59 -21.63 -33.98
CA VAL A 625 17.82 -20.51 -33.40
C VAL A 625 17.89 -19.27 -34.30
N VAL A 626 19.06 -18.92 -34.83
CA VAL A 626 19.23 -17.78 -35.77
C VAL A 626 18.41 -17.97 -37.04
N GLN A 627 18.41 -19.16 -37.63
CA GLN A 627 17.61 -19.48 -38.83
C GLN A 627 16.11 -19.34 -38.58
N MET A 628 15.64 -19.82 -37.42
CA MET A 628 14.25 -19.65 -37.02
C MET A 628 13.88 -18.18 -36.78
N LEU A 629 14.73 -17.39 -36.11
CA LEU A 629 14.50 -15.95 -35.91
C LEU A 629 14.31 -15.20 -37.23
N ASN A 630 15.09 -15.56 -38.25
CA ASN A 630 15.03 -14.93 -39.57
C ASN A 630 13.78 -15.34 -40.37
N ARG A 631 13.25 -16.55 -40.13
CA ARG A 631 12.17 -17.15 -40.94
C ARG A 631 10.78 -17.05 -40.33
N TRP A 632 10.66 -17.16 -39.00
CA TRP A 632 9.35 -17.22 -38.34
C TRP A 632 8.61 -15.89 -38.37
N PRO A 633 7.26 -15.86 -38.34
CA PRO A 633 6.50 -14.61 -38.26
C PRO A 633 6.70 -13.85 -36.94
N ALA A 634 6.75 -12.51 -36.96
CA ALA A 634 7.03 -11.68 -35.78
C ALA A 634 6.11 -11.97 -34.57
N SER A 635 4.84 -12.30 -34.81
CA SER A 635 3.85 -12.64 -33.77
C SER A 635 4.11 -13.97 -33.07
N GLN A 636 4.96 -14.83 -33.65
CA GLN A 636 5.24 -16.19 -33.17
C GLN A 636 6.71 -16.39 -32.76
N ARG A 637 7.55 -15.34 -32.86
CA ARG A 637 9.01 -15.42 -32.56
C ARG A 637 9.35 -15.49 -31.08
N PHE A 638 8.48 -15.06 -30.18
CA PHE A 638 8.84 -14.89 -28.77
C PHE A 638 9.40 -16.17 -28.08
N PRO A 639 8.92 -17.40 -28.34
CA PRO A 639 9.53 -18.59 -27.74
C PRO A 639 10.94 -18.86 -28.27
N VAL A 640 11.22 -18.49 -29.53
CA VAL A 640 12.55 -18.60 -30.14
C VAL A 640 13.51 -17.58 -29.56
N ILE A 641 13.05 -16.34 -29.34
CA ILE A 641 13.83 -15.29 -28.67
C ILE A 641 14.08 -15.66 -27.19
N ASP A 642 13.09 -16.27 -26.53
CA ASP A 642 13.23 -16.71 -25.14
C ASP A 642 14.23 -17.89 -25.01
N LEU A 643 14.26 -18.78 -25.99
CA LEU A 643 15.30 -19.79 -26.10
C LEU A 643 16.69 -19.15 -26.34
N ALA A 644 16.78 -18.16 -27.22
CA ALA A 644 18.01 -17.41 -27.48
C ALA A 644 18.56 -16.72 -26.22
N ARG A 645 17.67 -16.16 -25.38
CA ARG A 645 18.01 -15.59 -24.06
C ARG A 645 18.75 -16.60 -23.19
N LEU A 646 18.25 -17.83 -23.12
CA LEU A 646 18.85 -18.88 -22.29
C LEU A 646 20.17 -19.40 -22.89
N LEU A 647 20.24 -19.58 -24.20
CA LEU A 647 21.49 -19.98 -24.86
C LEU A 647 22.59 -18.95 -24.64
N SER A 648 22.28 -17.66 -24.70
CA SER A 648 23.22 -16.59 -24.34
C SER A 648 23.70 -16.69 -22.89
N GLY A 649 22.81 -17.06 -21.96
CA GLY A 649 23.17 -17.18 -20.55
C GLY A 649 23.96 -18.44 -20.18
N PHE A 650 23.80 -19.54 -20.91
CA PHE A 650 24.41 -20.84 -20.56
C PHE A 650 25.51 -21.29 -21.52
N CYS A 651 25.58 -20.74 -22.73
CA CYS A 651 26.43 -21.23 -23.82
C CYS A 651 27.03 -20.08 -24.64
N ALA A 652 27.42 -18.96 -24.00
CA ALA A 652 27.96 -17.78 -24.67
C ALA A 652 29.14 -18.07 -25.61
N ASP A 653 29.97 -19.07 -25.28
CA ASP A 653 31.14 -19.47 -26.07
C ASP A 653 30.79 -20.06 -27.45
N LEU A 654 29.53 -20.47 -27.66
CA LEU A 654 29.05 -21.05 -28.92
C LEU A 654 28.44 -20.00 -29.87
N ILE A 655 28.35 -18.74 -29.44
CA ILE A 655 27.62 -17.68 -30.13
C ILE A 655 28.57 -16.82 -30.96
N ASP A 656 28.30 -16.73 -32.27
CA ASP A 656 28.80 -15.63 -33.10
C ASP A 656 27.97 -14.37 -32.81
N ASN A 657 28.51 -13.49 -31.96
CA ASN A 657 27.76 -12.34 -31.44
C ASN A 657 27.24 -11.41 -32.54
N ASN A 658 28.00 -11.18 -33.62
CA ASN A 658 27.58 -10.26 -34.68
C ASN A 658 26.30 -10.78 -35.35
N ARG A 659 26.35 -12.01 -35.84
CA ARG A 659 25.22 -12.62 -36.55
C ARG A 659 24.03 -12.89 -35.63
N PHE A 660 24.30 -13.32 -34.40
CA PHE A 660 23.27 -13.64 -33.42
C PHE A 660 22.47 -12.40 -32.99
N PHE A 661 23.16 -11.30 -32.64
CA PHE A 661 22.47 -10.08 -32.21
C PHE A 661 21.79 -9.36 -33.37
N ASP A 662 22.34 -9.41 -34.59
CA ASP A 662 21.67 -8.89 -35.78
C ASP A 662 20.33 -9.58 -36.02
N ALA A 663 20.30 -10.91 -35.96
CA ALA A 663 19.06 -11.68 -36.09
C ALA A 663 18.06 -11.35 -34.97
N LEU A 664 18.52 -11.13 -33.73
CA LEU A 664 17.66 -10.76 -32.60
C LEU A 664 17.03 -9.37 -32.74
N PHE A 665 17.82 -8.35 -33.07
CA PHE A 665 17.29 -7.00 -33.25
C PHE A 665 16.35 -6.90 -34.45
N GLN A 666 16.68 -7.58 -35.55
CA GLN A 666 15.78 -7.71 -36.69
C GLN A 666 14.50 -8.47 -36.31
N ALA A 667 14.61 -9.55 -35.53
CA ALA A 667 13.48 -10.34 -35.06
C ALA A 667 12.51 -9.54 -34.17
N ALA A 668 13.04 -8.65 -33.34
CA ALA A 668 12.28 -7.75 -32.47
C ALA A 668 11.83 -6.44 -33.15
N GLU A 669 12.19 -6.22 -34.42
CA GLU A 669 11.88 -5.01 -35.17
C GLU A 669 12.34 -3.73 -34.44
N LEU A 670 13.52 -3.79 -33.82
CA LEU A 670 14.13 -2.68 -33.10
C LEU A 670 14.95 -1.82 -34.09
N SER A 671 14.31 -0.85 -34.75
CA SER A 671 14.99 0.08 -35.69
C SER A 671 15.09 1.50 -35.12
N ILE A 672 16.14 2.22 -35.54
CA ILE A 672 16.44 3.62 -35.19
C ILE A 672 15.46 4.58 -35.88
N ASP A 673 14.99 4.20 -37.07
CA ASP A 673 14.02 4.96 -37.86
C ASP A 673 12.67 4.25 -37.84
N ASN A 674 11.70 4.79 -37.12
CA ASN A 674 10.33 5.01 -37.61
C ASN A 674 9.44 5.65 -36.54
N GLY A 675 8.94 6.83 -36.88
CA GLY A 675 7.78 7.43 -36.22
C GLY A 675 6.56 6.52 -36.35
N THR A 676 5.77 6.48 -35.27
CA THR A 676 4.35 6.10 -35.29
C THR A 676 3.98 4.85 -36.10
N SER A 677 4.38 3.67 -35.63
CA SER A 677 3.61 2.44 -35.88
C SER A 677 3.06 1.95 -34.53
N SER A 678 1.76 1.66 -34.43
CA SER A 678 1.17 1.12 -33.21
C SER A 678 1.94 -0.12 -32.76
N SER A 679 2.54 -0.06 -31.57
CA SER A 679 3.28 -1.17 -30.98
C SER A 679 2.37 -2.39 -30.85
N SER A 680 2.66 -3.46 -31.59
CA SER A 680 1.94 -4.72 -31.40
C SER A 680 2.43 -5.36 -30.10
N LYS A 681 1.53 -5.99 -29.34
CA LYS A 681 1.89 -6.68 -28.09
C LYS A 681 2.97 -7.75 -28.26
N ALA A 682 3.03 -8.36 -29.45
CA ALA A 682 4.11 -9.30 -29.81
C ALA A 682 5.45 -8.58 -29.93
N LYS A 683 5.50 -7.40 -30.55
CA LYS A 683 6.71 -6.57 -30.63
C LYS A 683 7.22 -6.19 -29.24
N GLU A 684 6.35 -5.77 -28.33
CA GLU A 684 6.77 -5.42 -26.96
C GLU A 684 7.41 -6.60 -26.23
N THR A 685 6.84 -7.79 -26.39
CA THR A 685 7.35 -9.04 -25.80
C THR A 685 8.70 -9.41 -26.40
N ASN A 686 8.82 -9.34 -27.73
CA ASN A 686 10.07 -9.62 -28.44
C ASN A 686 11.20 -8.66 -27.98
N VAL A 687 10.91 -7.36 -27.89
CA VAL A 687 11.89 -6.34 -27.42
C VAL A 687 12.34 -6.62 -25.98
N LEU A 688 11.40 -6.95 -25.08
CA LEU A 688 11.74 -7.31 -23.69
C LEU A 688 12.70 -8.50 -23.64
N LEU A 689 12.42 -9.56 -24.40
CA LEU A 689 13.22 -10.76 -24.42
C LEU A 689 14.61 -10.50 -25.04
N VAL A 690 14.71 -9.70 -26.11
CA VAL A 690 16.00 -9.28 -26.68
C VAL A 690 16.85 -8.53 -25.65
N LEU A 691 16.28 -7.58 -24.91
CA LEU A 691 17.03 -6.85 -23.87
C LEU A 691 17.56 -7.80 -22.77
N ARG A 692 16.77 -8.80 -22.38
CA ARG A 692 17.22 -9.84 -21.44
C ARG A 692 18.32 -10.72 -22.03
N THR A 693 18.26 -11.03 -23.34
CA THR A 693 19.32 -11.74 -24.05
C THR A 693 20.62 -10.94 -24.06
N VAL A 694 20.55 -9.63 -24.35
CA VAL A 694 21.71 -8.74 -24.30
C VAL A 694 22.33 -8.73 -22.89
N ALA A 695 21.52 -8.62 -21.84
CA ALA A 695 22.03 -8.68 -20.46
C ALA A 695 22.72 -10.02 -20.14
N ASN A 696 22.22 -11.13 -20.68
CA ASN A 696 22.85 -12.45 -20.55
C ASN A 696 24.15 -12.60 -21.36
N ALA A 697 24.40 -11.79 -22.37
CA ALA A 697 25.70 -11.81 -23.05
C ALA A 697 26.79 -11.11 -22.24
N PHE A 698 26.44 -10.12 -21.41
CA PHE A 698 27.41 -9.41 -20.59
C PHE A 698 27.58 -10.05 -19.20
N GLN A 699 27.84 -11.36 -19.13
CA GLN A 699 28.09 -12.07 -17.85
C GLN A 699 29.57 -12.01 -17.43
N GLU A 700 29.88 -12.44 -16.21
CA GLU A 700 31.26 -12.58 -15.73
C GLU A 700 31.97 -13.68 -16.55
N GLY A 701 33.11 -13.35 -17.16
CA GLY A 701 33.86 -14.25 -18.06
C GLY A 701 33.56 -14.10 -19.56
N THR A 702 32.60 -13.27 -19.97
CA THR A 702 32.37 -12.98 -21.41
C THR A 702 33.61 -12.32 -22.02
N LYS A 703 34.16 -12.90 -23.09
CA LYS A 703 35.25 -12.29 -23.85
C LYS A 703 34.73 -11.08 -24.63
N THR A 704 35.05 -9.87 -24.17
CA THR A 704 34.70 -8.59 -24.82
C THR A 704 35.77 -8.12 -25.82
N GLY A 705 36.74 -8.98 -26.17
CA GLY A 705 37.90 -8.62 -26.98
C GLY A 705 37.59 -8.20 -28.43
N ASP A 706 36.34 -8.36 -28.86
CA ASP A 706 35.85 -7.87 -30.15
C ASP A 706 34.84 -6.75 -29.88
N SER A 707 35.25 -5.48 -30.03
CA SER A 707 34.42 -4.32 -29.65
C SER A 707 33.29 -4.04 -30.65
N ALA A 708 33.38 -4.56 -31.88
CA ALA A 708 32.46 -4.21 -32.97
C ALA A 708 31.00 -4.58 -32.69
N TRP A 709 30.74 -5.78 -32.17
CA TRP A 709 29.37 -6.21 -31.83
C TRP A 709 28.80 -5.45 -30.63
N ILE A 710 29.67 -5.06 -29.68
CA ILE A 710 29.31 -4.28 -28.49
C ILE A 710 28.92 -2.85 -28.88
N GLU A 711 29.76 -2.19 -29.68
CA GLU A 711 29.50 -0.86 -30.22
C GLU A 711 28.20 -0.84 -31.02
N LYS A 712 27.96 -1.88 -31.82
CA LYS A 712 26.72 -2.05 -32.58
C LYS A 712 25.49 -2.18 -31.68
N ILE A 713 25.54 -3.04 -30.65
CA ILE A 713 24.45 -3.18 -29.66
C ILE A 713 24.14 -1.83 -29.03
N PHE A 714 25.15 -1.14 -28.49
CA PHE A 714 24.92 0.12 -27.79
C PHE A 714 24.51 1.26 -28.74
N GLY A 715 24.97 1.24 -30.00
CA GLY A 715 24.49 2.15 -31.04
C GLY A 715 23.00 1.96 -31.35
N ILE A 716 22.54 0.72 -31.47
CA ILE A 716 21.11 0.40 -31.68
C ILE A 716 20.29 0.80 -30.45
N LEU A 717 20.72 0.41 -29.25
CA LEU A 717 20.00 0.71 -28.00
C LEU A 717 19.96 2.22 -27.71
N GLY A 718 21.04 2.94 -27.98
CA GLY A 718 21.13 4.39 -27.82
C GLY A 718 20.29 5.17 -28.82
N GLY A 719 19.94 4.57 -29.96
CA GLY A 719 19.05 5.16 -30.96
C GLY A 719 17.56 5.09 -30.60
N VAL A 720 17.16 4.33 -29.58
CA VAL A 720 15.75 4.20 -29.16
C VAL A 720 15.48 5.12 -27.97
N PRO A 721 14.55 6.10 -28.07
CA PRO A 721 14.23 6.98 -26.96
C PRO A 721 13.72 6.20 -25.74
N TYR A 722 14.25 6.52 -24.56
CA TYR A 722 13.99 5.77 -23.33
C TYR A 722 12.49 5.74 -22.94
N ASP A 723 11.74 6.78 -23.28
CA ASP A 723 10.30 6.87 -23.04
C ASP A 723 9.50 5.81 -23.80
N LYS A 724 10.03 5.29 -24.92
CA LYS A 724 9.38 4.27 -25.75
C LYS A 724 9.44 2.87 -25.17
N PHE A 725 10.34 2.62 -24.22
CA PHE A 725 10.39 1.34 -23.54
C PHE A 725 9.28 1.22 -22.48
N THR A 726 8.60 0.09 -22.44
CA THR A 726 7.69 -0.28 -21.35
C THR A 726 8.47 -0.47 -20.05
N ARG A 727 7.78 -0.48 -18.90
CA ARG A 727 8.42 -0.69 -17.59
C ARG A 727 9.29 -1.95 -17.54
N GLY A 728 8.80 -3.06 -18.10
CA GLY A 728 9.57 -4.32 -18.14
C GLY A 728 10.82 -4.21 -18.99
N GLN A 729 10.74 -3.51 -20.13
CA GLN A 729 11.87 -3.29 -21.02
C GLN A 729 12.94 -2.39 -20.38
N ARG A 730 12.53 -1.31 -19.70
CA ARG A 730 13.46 -0.43 -18.97
C ARG A 730 14.24 -1.19 -17.88
N LEU A 731 13.59 -2.11 -17.17
CA LEU A 731 14.27 -2.96 -16.18
C LEU A 731 15.32 -3.87 -16.85
N ALA A 732 14.96 -4.53 -17.96
CA ALA A 732 15.92 -5.34 -18.71
C ALA A 732 17.09 -4.50 -19.26
N LEU A 733 16.81 -3.31 -19.80
CA LEU A 733 17.82 -2.36 -20.28
C LEU A 733 18.74 -1.88 -19.16
N SER A 734 18.21 -1.54 -17.98
CA SER A 734 19.03 -1.14 -16.83
C SER A 734 19.99 -2.24 -16.40
N THR A 735 19.62 -3.52 -16.57
CA THR A 735 20.48 -4.67 -16.28
C THR A 735 21.65 -4.76 -17.26
N VAL A 736 21.46 -4.34 -18.51
CA VAL A 736 22.56 -4.22 -19.50
C VAL A 736 23.54 -3.12 -19.11
N LEU A 737 23.03 -1.99 -18.58
CA LEU A 737 23.82 -0.82 -18.21
C LEU A 737 24.49 -0.91 -16.83
N PHE A 738 24.09 -1.87 -15.99
CA PHE A 738 24.58 -2.06 -14.61
C PHE A 738 26.03 -2.61 -14.53
N LYS A 739 26.84 -2.49 -15.58
CA LYS A 739 28.18 -3.08 -15.64
C LYS A 739 29.30 -2.06 -15.73
#